data_AF-A0A5C5W632-F1
#
_entry.id   AF-A0A5C5W632-F1
#
_cell.length_a   1.000
_cell.length_b   1.000
_cell.length_c   1.000
_cell.angle_alpha   90.00
_cell.angle_beta   90.00
_cell.angle_gamma   90.00
#
_symmetry.space_group_name_H-M   'P 1'
#
loop_
_entity.id
_entity.type
_entity.pdbx_description
1 polymer ?
#
loop_
_entity_poly.entity_id
_entity_poly.type
_entity_poly.pdbx_seq_one_letter_code
_entity_poly.pdbx_strand_id
1 'polypeptide(L)'
;MQDLGTLGGPNSTPQGVSADGAVIVGTAQIAVSQYRAFRWTAAGGMQNLGTLGGSYSGASGVSADGAVIVGSARDEDGFTQAFRWTVVGGMQNLLLGGAANGVSANGAVLTGSGGQYALRWTAADGWQYLGTLGGGLAVATGISADGAVIVGYSNNAANQRRAFRWTVGDGMQDLGALGGLSSRASAVSADGAVIVGTANNAAGLDHAFRWTVMGGMQDLGTLGGPLSGADAVSADGAVAVGYAYTSRDLLVHAFRWNAADGMEDLGTLGGSQSEANAVSADGAVIVGRANNAAGLDHAFRWTVMGGMQDLGTLGGLSSEASGVSADGAVIVGYADNAANQLRAFRWTVPDPDSDGDGLPDSWETEGCGIPLPTGGRLSLFDMGARPDRRDIFVEIDSMFGYAPHESAMQLVVDAFAAAPNSGIVLHLIDGGDPGLDPVPLPANAQLAFNLTSSYFGSEAERNSTDPEVIAKLAAKRLFMRHCVFVSAYCNEQGECPAGLAAGMPSNEFFVALGPFGAHASAFEYQAGTFIHELGHTLGLSHGGRVDDWSTRFNYKPNYYSVMNYLWIWPHVWNVGGWRLDYSREAWSDLDELSLAEHDGLRVPTGASVPQGTCVPFSNGNTTTGCAHAAPGWWADWNGDHLLTENPVSADINFPGAPGGAPGYDLLRGHDDWSNLVFNFRSSPYYLTGLLGGSRGTNDVGTCITPEIAAFLSVLTFPNNSLGDLNCDGAADVLDINAFVLALIDPAGYAAMFPDCNILNGDIDGDGQTTVLDINPFVDLLLGG
;
A
#
# COMPACT_ATOMS: atom_id res chain seq x y z
N MET A 1 12.22 -0.20 -5.18
CA MET A 1 12.27 1.19 -5.69
C MET A 1 11.05 1.43 -6.58
N GLN A 2 10.31 2.51 -6.33
CA GLN A 2 9.10 2.91 -7.05
C GLN A 2 9.38 4.20 -7.84
N ASP A 3 9.10 4.23 -9.13
CA ASP A 3 9.15 5.44 -9.96
C ASP A 3 7.93 6.34 -9.65
N LEU A 4 8.17 7.62 -9.34
CA LEU A 4 7.11 8.58 -9.00
C LEU A 4 6.34 9.13 -10.20
N GLY A 5 6.82 8.85 -11.41
CA GLY A 5 6.26 9.41 -12.64
C GLY A 5 6.90 10.72 -13.09
N THR A 6 6.24 11.38 -14.04
CA THR A 6 6.60 12.72 -14.52
C THR A 6 5.32 13.52 -14.82
N LEU A 7 5.48 14.81 -15.13
CA LEU A 7 4.39 15.69 -15.56
C LEU A 7 4.30 15.80 -17.10
N GLY A 8 4.66 14.74 -17.81
CA GLY A 8 4.59 14.64 -19.28
C GLY A 8 5.94 14.69 -20.00
N GLY A 9 6.98 15.25 -19.38
CA GLY A 9 8.36 15.21 -19.88
C GLY A 9 9.14 13.97 -19.41
N PRO A 10 10.41 13.81 -19.82
CA PRO A 10 11.19 12.60 -19.50
C PRO A 10 11.76 12.60 -18.07
N ASN A 11 12.00 13.77 -17.46
CA ASN A 11 12.81 13.88 -16.25
C ASN A 11 12.02 14.36 -15.03
N SER A 12 12.32 13.81 -13.86
CA SER A 12 11.84 14.25 -12.55
C SER A 12 12.92 14.06 -11.47
N THR A 13 12.97 14.98 -10.50
CA THR A 13 13.94 14.95 -9.39
C THR A 13 13.26 15.38 -8.09
N PRO A 14 13.39 14.63 -6.99
CA PRO A 14 12.90 15.07 -5.69
C PRO A 14 13.93 15.97 -5.00
N GLN A 15 13.43 16.92 -4.22
CA GLN A 15 14.23 17.83 -3.40
C GLN A 15 13.90 17.72 -1.91
N GLY A 16 12.74 17.15 -1.53
CA GLY A 16 12.37 17.00 -0.14
C GLY A 16 11.29 15.95 0.09
N VAL A 17 11.23 15.48 1.32
CA VAL A 17 10.24 14.53 1.82
C VAL A 17 9.75 15.02 3.18
N SER A 18 8.46 14.84 3.45
CA SER A 18 7.82 15.12 4.74
C SER A 18 8.32 14.16 5.83
N ALA A 19 8.06 14.49 7.10
CA ALA A 19 8.60 13.75 8.22
C ALA A 19 8.08 12.30 8.28
N ASP A 20 6.83 12.08 7.88
CA ASP A 20 6.16 10.78 7.79
C ASP A 20 6.41 10.05 6.45
N GLY A 21 7.11 10.69 5.50
CA GLY A 21 7.36 10.12 4.19
C GLY A 21 6.16 10.12 3.22
N ALA A 22 5.01 10.71 3.59
CA ALA A 22 3.78 10.65 2.81
C ALA A 22 3.76 11.61 1.62
N VAL A 23 4.43 12.76 1.76
CA VAL A 23 4.55 13.82 0.75
C VAL A 23 5.98 13.96 0.28
N ILE A 24 6.19 13.86 -1.03
CA ILE A 24 7.48 14.08 -1.71
C ILE A 24 7.35 15.28 -2.63
N VAL A 25 8.34 16.18 -2.63
CA VAL A 25 8.31 17.39 -3.45
C VAL A 25 9.55 17.48 -4.31
N GLY A 26 9.40 18.12 -5.46
CA GLY A 26 10.55 18.44 -6.28
C GLY A 26 10.22 19.12 -7.58
N THR A 27 10.96 18.77 -8.63
CA THR A 27 10.89 19.38 -9.95
C THR A 27 10.76 18.32 -11.02
N ALA A 28 9.78 18.47 -11.91
CA ALA A 28 9.54 17.58 -13.03
C ALA A 28 9.45 18.35 -14.35
N GLN A 29 9.96 17.75 -15.41
CA GLN A 29 9.91 18.30 -16.75
C GLN A 29 8.53 18.04 -17.36
N ILE A 30 7.98 19.05 -18.04
CA ILE A 30 6.73 18.94 -18.82
C ILE A 30 6.99 18.98 -20.33
N ALA A 31 8.00 19.73 -20.75
CA ALA A 31 8.43 19.86 -22.13
C ALA A 31 9.90 20.29 -22.18
N VAL A 32 10.49 20.38 -23.37
CA VAL A 32 11.88 20.87 -23.53
C VAL A 32 12.02 22.25 -22.89
N SER A 33 12.93 22.37 -21.92
CA SER A 33 13.20 23.61 -21.15
C SER A 33 12.03 24.15 -20.32
N GLN A 34 11.01 23.33 -20.01
CA GLN A 34 9.91 23.69 -19.13
C GLN A 34 9.81 22.71 -17.96
N TYR A 35 9.81 23.24 -16.75
CA TYR A 35 9.79 22.48 -15.52
C TYR A 35 8.71 22.99 -14.58
N ARG A 36 8.19 22.09 -13.76
CA ARG A 36 7.16 22.37 -12.76
C ARG A 36 7.56 21.80 -11.42
N ALA A 37 7.29 22.56 -10.38
CA ALA A 37 7.28 22.06 -9.02
C ALA A 37 6.18 21.00 -8.92
N PHE A 38 6.48 19.89 -8.26
CA PHE A 38 5.51 18.83 -8.01
C PHE A 38 5.35 18.55 -6.52
N ARG A 39 4.16 18.05 -6.17
CA ARG A 39 3.85 17.35 -4.94
C ARG A 39 3.43 15.93 -5.31
N TRP A 40 4.02 14.93 -4.68
CA TRP A 40 3.65 13.54 -4.88
C TRP A 40 3.10 12.95 -3.59
N THR A 41 2.07 12.13 -3.70
CA THR A 41 1.50 11.29 -2.64
C THR A 41 1.17 9.93 -3.21
N ALA A 42 1.14 8.88 -2.37
CA ALA A 42 0.80 7.53 -2.83
C ALA A 42 -0.60 7.48 -3.46
N ALA A 43 -1.60 8.11 -2.84
CA ALA A 43 -2.97 8.13 -3.32
C ALA A 43 -3.16 8.97 -4.61
N GLY A 44 -2.51 10.13 -4.68
CA GLY A 44 -2.73 11.10 -5.78
C GLY A 44 -1.71 11.05 -6.92
N GLY A 45 -0.62 10.30 -6.78
CA GLY A 45 0.51 10.36 -7.70
C GLY A 45 1.16 11.75 -7.75
N MET A 46 1.81 12.08 -8.89
CA MET A 46 2.53 13.34 -9.08
C MET A 46 1.58 14.49 -9.50
N GLN A 47 1.38 15.44 -8.60
CA GLN A 47 0.59 16.66 -8.81
C GLN A 47 1.47 17.83 -9.28
N ASN A 48 1.05 18.50 -10.35
CA ASN A 48 1.65 19.76 -10.81
C ASN A 48 1.21 20.93 -9.91
N LEU A 49 2.17 21.69 -9.37
CA LEU A 49 1.88 22.84 -8.50
C LEU A 49 1.68 24.16 -9.27
N GLY A 50 1.92 24.18 -10.58
CA GLY A 50 1.79 25.37 -11.42
C GLY A 50 3.04 26.26 -11.43
N THR A 51 2.90 27.49 -11.91
CA THR A 51 3.93 28.54 -11.92
C THR A 51 3.30 29.88 -11.52
N LEU A 52 4.11 30.93 -11.44
CA LEU A 52 3.63 32.31 -11.22
C LEU A 52 3.36 33.04 -12.55
N GLY A 53 3.02 32.30 -13.60
CA GLY A 53 2.80 32.80 -14.96
C GLY A 53 3.95 32.52 -15.95
N GLY A 54 5.13 32.15 -15.45
CA GLY A 54 6.31 31.84 -16.26
C GLY A 54 6.48 30.37 -16.63
N SER A 55 7.66 30.03 -17.19
CA SER A 55 7.96 28.70 -17.76
C SER A 55 8.58 27.69 -16.78
N TYR A 56 8.91 28.11 -15.55
CA TYR A 56 9.65 27.30 -14.58
C TYR A 56 9.03 27.42 -13.19
N SER A 57 8.97 26.30 -12.48
CA SER A 57 8.90 26.24 -11.02
C SER A 57 9.63 25.00 -10.52
N GLY A 58 10.16 25.08 -9.30
CA GLY A 58 10.81 23.96 -8.61
C GLY A 58 10.66 24.08 -7.10
N ALA A 59 10.28 22.99 -6.44
CA ALA A 59 10.19 22.93 -4.98
C ALA A 59 11.59 22.70 -4.38
N SER A 60 11.84 23.32 -3.23
CA SER A 60 13.11 23.24 -2.50
C SER A 60 12.94 22.69 -1.08
N GLY A 61 11.72 22.71 -0.54
CA GLY A 61 11.44 22.19 0.79
C GLY A 61 9.95 21.97 1.04
N VAL A 62 9.66 21.16 2.04
CA VAL A 62 8.31 20.79 2.48
C VAL A 62 8.27 20.76 4.01
N SER A 63 7.14 21.16 4.60
CA SER A 63 6.91 21.08 6.05
C SER A 63 6.80 19.62 6.51
N ALA A 64 6.92 19.39 7.82
CA ALA A 64 6.94 18.04 8.39
C ALA A 64 5.65 17.26 8.11
N ASP A 65 4.50 17.96 8.11
CA ASP A 65 3.17 17.44 7.79
C ASP A 65 2.85 17.41 6.28
N GLY A 66 3.77 17.86 5.42
CA GLY A 66 3.53 17.89 3.98
C GLY A 66 2.57 19.00 3.48
N ALA A 67 2.08 19.87 4.37
CA ALA A 67 1.03 20.85 4.04
C ALA A 67 1.55 22.12 3.35
N VAL A 68 2.81 22.50 3.60
CA VAL A 68 3.44 23.71 3.07
C VAL A 68 4.64 23.33 2.22
N ILE A 69 4.65 23.79 0.97
CA ILE A 69 5.75 23.57 0.02
C ILE A 69 6.33 24.92 -0.38
N VAL A 70 7.66 25.01 -0.44
CA VAL A 70 8.35 26.25 -0.81
C VAL A 70 9.35 26.00 -1.93
N GLY A 71 9.71 27.06 -2.64
CA GLY A 71 10.73 26.98 -3.68
C GLY A 71 10.82 28.25 -4.48
N SER A 72 11.08 28.10 -5.79
CA SER A 72 11.15 29.22 -6.73
C SER A 72 10.35 28.97 -8.00
N ALA A 73 9.79 30.04 -8.57
CA ALA A 73 9.01 30.00 -9.80
C ALA A 73 9.23 31.27 -10.62
N ARG A 74 9.13 31.17 -11.95
CA ARG A 74 9.17 32.33 -12.83
C ARG A 74 7.81 32.99 -12.92
N ASP A 75 7.79 34.31 -12.83
CA ASP A 75 6.62 35.14 -13.12
C ASP A 75 6.44 35.39 -14.63
N GLU A 76 5.39 36.13 -15.01
CA GLU A 76 5.07 36.49 -16.40
C GLU A 76 6.20 37.29 -17.09
N ASP A 77 6.94 38.07 -16.32
CA ASP A 77 8.09 38.86 -16.79
C ASP A 77 9.38 38.01 -16.89
N GLY A 78 9.33 36.75 -16.43
CA GLY A 78 10.43 35.81 -16.45
C GLY A 78 11.40 35.93 -15.27
N PHE A 79 11.10 36.78 -14.29
CA PHE A 79 11.90 36.88 -13.06
C PHE A 79 11.61 35.72 -12.13
N THR A 80 12.64 35.24 -11.44
CA THR A 80 12.51 34.15 -10.47
C THR A 80 12.08 34.72 -9.13
N GLN A 81 10.94 34.24 -8.64
CA GLN A 81 10.34 34.64 -7.37
C GLN A 81 10.26 33.44 -6.43
N ALA A 82 10.43 33.70 -5.13
CA ALA A 82 10.12 32.70 -4.12
C ALA A 82 8.60 32.47 -4.05
N PHE A 83 8.20 31.20 -3.89
CA PHE A 83 6.79 30.86 -3.68
C PHE A 83 6.57 30.10 -2.37
N ARG A 84 5.34 30.20 -1.88
CA ARG A 84 4.76 29.31 -0.87
C ARG A 84 3.51 28.66 -1.46
N TRP A 85 3.38 27.35 -1.30
CA TRP A 85 2.25 26.58 -1.80
C TRP A 85 1.56 25.84 -0.65
N THR A 86 0.23 25.81 -0.71
CA THR A 86 -0.64 24.99 0.15
C THR A 86 -1.78 24.41 -0.69
N VAL A 87 -2.39 23.32 -0.24
CA VAL A 87 -3.53 22.69 -0.95
C VAL A 87 -4.66 23.70 -1.19
N VAL A 88 -5.05 24.44 -0.15
CA VAL A 88 -6.15 25.42 -0.21
C VAL A 88 -5.76 26.68 -0.99
N GLY A 89 -4.53 27.18 -0.78
CA GLY A 89 -4.11 28.48 -1.31
C GLY A 89 -3.45 28.44 -2.69
N GLY A 90 -3.12 27.25 -3.22
CA GLY A 90 -2.31 27.12 -4.43
C GLY A 90 -0.93 27.75 -4.31
N MET A 91 -0.28 28.05 -5.44
CA MET A 91 1.04 28.69 -5.48
C MET A 91 0.91 30.20 -5.27
N GLN A 92 1.50 30.71 -4.18
CA GLN A 92 1.49 32.12 -3.82
C GLN A 92 2.86 32.75 -4.05
N ASN A 93 2.89 33.88 -4.76
CA ASN A 93 4.10 34.67 -4.94
C ASN A 93 4.46 35.40 -3.64
N LEU A 94 5.67 35.20 -3.13
CA LEU A 94 6.16 35.90 -1.93
C LEU A 94 6.86 37.24 -2.24
N LEU A 95 6.82 37.68 -3.50
CA LEU A 95 7.38 38.94 -4.01
C LEU A 95 8.84 39.15 -3.64
N LEU A 96 9.59 38.05 -3.57
CA LEU A 96 11.03 38.06 -3.37
C LEU A 96 11.72 37.56 -4.63
N GLY A 97 12.49 38.43 -5.28
CA GLY A 97 13.39 38.03 -6.35
C GLY A 97 14.45 37.06 -5.81
N GLY A 98 14.30 35.76 -6.09
CA GLY A 98 15.11 34.69 -5.50
C GLY A 98 14.32 33.41 -5.23
N ALA A 99 14.72 32.68 -4.18
CA ALA A 99 14.16 31.39 -3.80
C ALA A 99 13.95 31.28 -2.29
N ALA A 100 12.88 30.59 -1.89
CA ALA A 100 12.76 30.05 -0.54
C ALA A 100 13.46 28.69 -0.50
N ASN A 101 14.52 28.58 0.30
CA ASN A 101 15.40 27.42 0.35
C ASN A 101 15.02 26.42 1.46
N GLY A 102 14.22 26.85 2.44
CA GLY A 102 13.83 26.00 3.57
C GLY A 102 12.58 26.50 4.27
N VAL A 103 11.94 25.60 5.01
CA VAL A 103 10.68 25.80 5.72
C VAL A 103 10.75 25.10 7.07
N SER A 104 10.19 25.72 8.12
CA SER A 104 10.07 25.12 9.46
C SER A 104 9.11 23.93 9.44
N ALA A 105 9.20 23.06 10.45
CA ALA A 105 8.40 21.84 10.52
C ALA A 105 6.88 22.11 10.48
N ASN A 106 6.43 23.21 11.10
CA ASN A 106 5.04 23.66 11.10
C ASN A 106 4.66 24.56 9.90
N GLY A 107 5.57 24.79 8.95
CA GLY A 107 5.30 25.61 7.76
C GLY A 107 5.15 27.12 8.00
N ALA A 108 5.41 27.62 9.21
CA ALA A 108 5.16 29.00 9.60
C ALA A 108 6.32 29.96 9.29
N VAL A 109 7.57 29.46 9.27
CA VAL A 109 8.77 30.25 9.02
C VAL A 109 9.49 29.71 7.81
N LEU A 110 9.87 30.59 6.89
CA LEU A 110 10.66 30.23 5.72
C LEU A 110 12.02 30.92 5.79
N THR A 111 13.01 30.29 5.18
CA THR A 111 14.31 30.88 4.92
C THR A 111 14.61 30.87 3.43
N GLY A 112 15.34 31.88 2.96
CA GLY A 112 15.61 32.03 1.54
C GLY A 112 16.73 33.01 1.23
N SER A 113 17.00 33.15 -0.06
CA SER A 113 18.01 34.07 -0.57
C SER A 113 17.43 34.92 -1.69
N GLY A 114 17.53 36.24 -1.53
CA GLY A 114 17.21 37.23 -2.57
C GLY A 114 18.45 38.02 -2.95
N GLY A 115 18.98 37.80 -4.15
CA GLY A 115 20.28 38.36 -4.55
C GLY A 115 21.42 37.87 -3.66
N GLN A 116 22.07 38.79 -2.93
CA GLN A 116 23.20 38.49 -2.03
C GLN A 116 22.80 38.48 -0.55
N TYR A 117 21.50 38.37 -0.23
CA TYR A 117 20.98 38.51 1.13
C TYR A 117 20.31 37.24 1.63
N ALA A 118 20.59 36.89 2.89
CA ALA A 118 19.87 35.87 3.64
C ALA A 118 18.63 36.49 4.29
N LEU A 119 17.50 35.80 4.22
CA LEU A 119 16.19 36.35 4.58
C LEU A 119 15.37 35.32 5.37
N ARG A 120 14.52 35.82 6.27
CA ARG A 120 13.48 35.07 6.99
C ARG A 120 12.12 35.57 6.58
N TRP A 121 11.14 34.68 6.42
CA TRP A 121 9.77 35.07 6.15
C TRP A 121 8.81 34.51 7.19
N THR A 122 7.82 35.30 7.56
CA THR A 122 6.60 34.87 8.26
C THR A 122 5.38 35.48 7.57
N ALA A 123 4.21 34.86 7.74
CA ALA A 123 2.96 35.44 7.20
C ALA A 123 2.63 36.81 7.82
N ALA A 124 3.04 37.05 9.06
CA ALA A 124 2.77 38.31 9.77
C ALA A 124 3.70 39.45 9.32
N ASP A 125 4.98 39.14 9.09
CA ASP A 125 6.01 40.16 8.90
C ASP A 125 6.52 40.29 7.46
N GLY A 126 6.21 39.30 6.60
CA GLY A 126 6.84 39.18 5.28
C GLY A 126 8.33 38.89 5.38
N TRP A 127 9.10 39.28 4.35
CA TRP A 127 10.56 39.06 4.31
C TRP A 127 11.32 40.04 5.20
N GLN A 128 12.07 39.48 6.14
CA GLN A 128 12.97 40.15 7.05
C GLN A 128 14.41 39.87 6.65
N TYR A 129 15.21 40.94 6.57
CA TYR A 129 16.64 40.82 6.30
C TYR A 129 17.41 40.41 7.55
N LEU A 130 18.25 39.37 7.43
CA LEU A 130 19.01 38.82 8.56
C LEU A 130 20.28 39.62 8.89
N GLY A 131 20.72 40.51 8.00
CA GLY A 131 22.02 41.18 8.09
C GLY A 131 23.14 40.45 7.34
N THR A 132 24.36 40.95 7.51
CA THR A 132 25.61 40.26 7.13
C THR A 132 26.60 40.31 8.30
N LEU A 133 27.71 39.58 8.19
CA LEU A 133 28.84 39.67 9.12
C LEU A 133 29.77 40.89 8.84
N GLY A 134 29.25 41.92 8.19
CA GLY A 134 29.98 43.13 7.81
C GLY A 134 30.52 43.16 6.38
N GLY A 135 30.36 42.08 5.61
CA GLY A 135 30.62 42.02 4.17
C GLY A 135 29.36 42.14 3.32
N GLY A 136 29.49 41.89 2.01
CA GLY A 136 28.41 42.10 1.03
C GLY A 136 27.51 40.90 0.71
N LEU A 137 27.79 39.71 1.25
CA LEU A 137 27.09 38.46 0.89
C LEU A 137 26.58 37.75 2.15
N ALA A 138 25.36 37.23 2.10
CA ALA A 138 24.80 36.27 3.04
C ALA A 138 23.85 35.30 2.31
N VAL A 139 23.96 34.01 2.61
CA VAL A 139 23.09 32.96 2.07
C VAL A 139 22.67 32.04 3.21
N ALA A 140 21.37 31.82 3.36
CA ALA A 140 20.83 30.84 4.29
C ALA A 140 20.67 29.48 3.59
N THR A 141 21.07 28.43 4.30
CA THR A 141 21.07 27.04 3.81
C THR A 141 20.22 26.11 4.65
N GLY A 142 19.92 26.47 5.90
CA GLY A 142 19.13 25.63 6.81
C GLY A 142 18.38 26.44 7.86
N ILE A 143 17.38 25.79 8.45
CA ILE A 143 16.49 26.35 9.47
C ILE A 143 16.12 25.25 10.48
N SER A 144 16.00 25.60 11.77
CA SER A 144 15.51 24.68 12.81
C SER A 144 14.02 24.34 12.65
N ALA A 145 13.58 23.26 13.28
CA ALA A 145 12.20 22.77 13.13
C ALA A 145 11.15 23.79 13.61
N ASP A 146 11.47 24.56 14.64
CA ASP A 146 10.63 25.65 15.17
C ASP A 146 10.77 26.98 14.41
N GLY A 147 11.73 27.07 13.47
CA GLY A 147 12.03 28.29 12.73
C GLY A 147 12.76 29.39 13.53
N ALA A 148 13.24 29.09 14.74
CA ALA A 148 13.92 30.06 15.61
C ALA A 148 15.39 30.30 15.24
N VAL A 149 16.05 29.31 14.61
CA VAL A 149 17.46 29.36 14.22
C VAL A 149 17.59 29.21 12.72
N ILE A 150 18.30 30.15 12.07
CA ILE A 150 18.66 30.07 10.65
C ILE A 150 20.18 30.01 10.53
N VAL A 151 20.68 29.14 9.66
CA VAL A 151 22.12 28.95 9.44
C VAL A 151 22.49 29.13 7.98
N GLY A 152 23.77 29.37 7.74
CA GLY A 152 24.32 29.45 6.40
C GLY A 152 25.72 30.02 6.40
N TYR A 153 26.02 30.87 5.42
CA TYR A 153 27.30 31.57 5.35
C TYR A 153 27.15 33.03 4.93
N SER A 154 28.05 33.88 5.42
CA SER A 154 28.12 35.30 5.09
C SER A 154 29.58 35.76 5.00
N ASN A 155 29.84 36.74 4.16
CA ASN A 155 31.15 37.39 4.12
C ASN A 155 31.27 38.34 5.32
N ASN A 156 32.38 38.24 6.05
CA ASN A 156 32.70 39.22 7.08
C ASN A 156 33.33 40.50 6.49
N ALA A 157 33.65 41.49 7.33
CA ALA A 157 34.28 42.74 6.90
C ALA A 157 35.63 42.57 6.18
N ALA A 158 36.31 41.44 6.36
CA ALA A 158 37.54 41.09 5.66
C ALA A 158 37.29 40.29 4.36
N ASN A 159 36.03 40.19 3.90
CA ASN A 159 35.58 39.37 2.77
C ASN A 159 35.90 37.88 2.90
N GLN A 160 36.03 37.38 4.13
CA GLN A 160 36.15 35.95 4.41
C GLN A 160 34.76 35.35 4.52
N ARG A 161 34.53 34.18 3.88
CA ARG A 161 33.27 33.45 4.00
C ARG A 161 33.20 32.78 5.36
N ARG A 162 32.15 33.04 6.13
CA ARG A 162 32.00 32.55 7.50
C ARG A 162 30.64 31.92 7.69
N ALA A 163 30.62 30.75 8.30
CA ALA A 163 29.39 30.13 8.77
C ALA A 163 28.72 31.06 9.79
N PHE A 164 27.41 31.20 9.69
CA PHE A 164 26.64 31.98 10.66
C PHE A 164 25.53 31.17 11.31
N ARG A 165 25.15 31.62 12.51
CA ARG A 165 23.89 31.30 13.17
C ARG A 165 23.11 32.60 13.35
N TRP A 166 21.81 32.60 13.07
CA TRP A 166 20.95 33.75 13.26
C TRP A 166 19.77 33.40 14.16
N THR A 167 19.45 34.31 15.09
CA THR A 167 18.22 34.29 15.89
C THR A 167 17.60 35.69 15.91
N VAL A 168 16.31 35.77 16.23
CA VAL A 168 15.62 37.07 16.40
C VAL A 168 16.28 37.93 17.49
N GLY A 169 16.74 37.30 18.58
CA GLY A 169 17.31 38.00 19.73
C GLY A 169 18.75 38.47 19.54
N ASP A 170 19.57 37.69 18.84
CA ASP A 170 21.02 37.92 18.74
C ASP A 170 21.46 38.50 17.39
N GLY A 171 20.61 38.40 16.36
CA GLY A 171 20.99 38.70 14.99
C GLY A 171 21.99 37.68 14.43
N MET A 172 22.78 38.08 13.43
CA MET A 172 23.72 37.19 12.74
C MET A 172 25.03 37.06 13.55
N GLN A 173 25.32 35.83 14.00
CA GLN A 173 26.53 35.47 14.75
C GLN A 173 27.53 34.75 13.84
N ASP A 174 28.78 35.23 13.82
CA ASP A 174 29.91 34.56 13.16
C ASP A 174 30.34 33.33 13.99
N LEU A 175 30.37 32.15 13.39
CA LEU A 175 30.74 30.90 14.07
C LEU A 175 32.24 30.62 14.07
N GLY A 176 33.03 31.40 13.33
CA GLY A 176 34.46 31.18 13.16
C GLY A 176 34.79 30.23 12.00
N ALA A 177 36.03 29.75 12.01
CA ALA A 177 36.56 28.67 11.17
C ALA A 177 37.49 27.82 12.04
N LEU A 178 38.02 26.70 11.52
CA LEU A 178 38.95 25.82 12.22
C LEU A 178 40.41 26.35 12.21
N GLY A 179 40.56 27.67 12.28
CA GLY A 179 41.84 28.38 12.15
C GLY A 179 42.16 28.87 10.75
N GLY A 180 41.35 28.54 9.73
CA GLY A 180 41.47 29.03 8.36
C GLY A 180 40.64 30.28 8.07
N LEU A 181 40.37 30.54 6.78
CA LEU A 181 39.70 31.77 6.30
C LEU A 181 38.27 31.55 5.78
N SER A 182 37.80 30.30 5.70
CA SER A 182 36.50 29.97 5.12
C SER A 182 35.73 28.99 6.01
N SER A 183 34.43 29.19 6.15
CA SER A 183 33.50 28.21 6.72
C SER A 183 32.09 28.38 6.14
N ARG A 184 31.31 27.30 6.14
CA ARG A 184 29.93 27.24 5.69
C ARG A 184 29.14 26.23 6.51
N ALA A 185 28.00 26.64 7.07
CA ALA A 185 27.03 25.70 7.63
C ALA A 185 26.22 25.04 6.51
N SER A 186 26.00 23.74 6.63
CA SER A 186 25.19 22.94 5.70
C SER A 186 23.83 22.60 6.32
N ALA A 187 23.82 22.20 7.60
CA ALA A 187 22.62 21.76 8.30
C ALA A 187 22.62 22.19 9.78
N VAL A 188 21.43 22.13 10.40
CA VAL A 188 21.18 22.46 11.80
C VAL A 188 20.21 21.44 12.40
N SER A 189 20.41 21.07 13.68
CA SER A 189 19.50 20.18 14.42
C SER A 189 18.10 20.79 14.59
N ALA A 190 17.11 19.96 14.90
CA ALA A 190 15.71 20.37 14.99
C ALA A 190 15.48 21.46 16.05
N ASP A 191 16.22 21.39 17.17
CA ASP A 191 16.21 22.37 18.26
C ASP A 191 17.12 23.59 18.02
N GLY A 192 17.87 23.62 16.91
CA GLY A 192 18.79 24.71 16.60
C GLY A 192 20.09 24.74 17.44
N ALA A 193 20.36 23.71 18.25
CA ALA A 193 21.49 23.68 19.18
C ALA A 193 22.82 23.23 18.53
N VAL A 194 22.75 22.41 17.50
CA VAL A 194 23.91 21.83 16.80
C VAL A 194 23.90 22.25 15.34
N ILE A 195 25.04 22.75 14.85
CA ILE A 195 25.24 23.17 13.46
C ILE A 195 26.40 22.39 12.88
N VAL A 196 26.24 21.83 11.68
CA VAL A 196 27.31 21.11 10.98
C VAL A 196 27.60 21.74 9.62
N GLY A 197 28.80 21.50 9.11
CA GLY A 197 29.19 21.96 7.78
C GLY A 197 30.66 21.75 7.50
N THR A 198 31.24 22.62 6.68
CA THR A 198 32.64 22.55 6.26
C THR A 198 33.37 23.84 6.65
N ALA A 199 34.59 23.72 7.19
CA ALA A 199 35.44 24.84 7.56
C ALA A 199 36.91 24.56 7.23
N ASN A 200 37.62 25.61 6.83
CA ASN A 200 39.06 25.54 6.64
C ASN A 200 39.77 25.44 7.98
N ASN A 201 40.68 24.47 8.08
CA ASN A 201 41.65 24.42 9.16
C ASN A 201 42.78 25.45 8.96
N ALA A 202 43.72 25.53 9.90
CA ALA A 202 44.88 26.45 9.81
C ALA A 202 45.80 26.20 8.60
N ALA A 203 45.75 25.01 8.00
CA ALA A 203 46.47 24.68 6.75
C ALA A 203 45.67 25.04 5.49
N GLY A 204 44.44 25.54 5.63
CA GLY A 204 43.56 25.87 4.51
C GLY A 204 42.80 24.67 3.92
N LEU A 205 42.82 23.52 4.58
CA LEU A 205 42.12 22.31 4.15
C LEU A 205 40.69 22.28 4.71
N ASP A 206 39.74 21.85 3.90
CA ASP A 206 38.33 21.71 4.28
C ASP A 206 38.11 20.51 5.20
N HIS A 207 37.57 20.78 6.38
CA HIS A 207 37.22 19.78 7.38
C HIS A 207 35.75 19.92 7.78
N ALA A 208 35.11 18.78 8.03
CA ALA A 208 33.79 18.72 8.64
C ALA A 208 33.86 19.31 10.05
N PHE A 209 32.90 20.17 10.39
CA PHE A 209 32.80 20.73 11.74
C PHE A 209 31.43 20.44 12.36
N ARG A 210 31.43 20.45 13.69
CA ARG A 210 30.24 20.58 14.53
C ARG A 210 30.37 21.82 15.40
N TRP A 211 29.32 22.62 15.50
CA TRP A 211 29.29 23.82 16.33
C TRP A 211 28.16 23.75 17.34
N THR A 212 28.45 24.19 18.57
CA THR A 212 27.46 24.43 19.62
C THR A 212 27.76 25.74 20.33
N VAL A 213 26.75 26.34 20.96
CA VAL A 213 26.92 27.60 21.71
C VAL A 213 27.99 27.46 22.81
N MET A 214 28.00 26.33 23.53
CA MET A 214 28.92 26.10 24.65
C MET A 214 30.32 25.63 24.20
N GLY A 215 30.40 24.86 23.11
CA GLY A 215 31.65 24.26 22.64
C GLY A 215 32.38 25.06 21.56
N GLY A 216 31.72 26.02 20.91
CA GLY A 216 32.24 26.66 19.70
C GLY A 216 32.36 25.67 18.53
N MET A 217 33.22 25.99 17.56
CA MET A 217 33.46 25.16 16.38
C MET A 217 34.46 24.04 16.71
N GLN A 218 34.03 22.79 16.54
CA GLN A 218 34.79 21.57 16.75
C GLN A 218 35.10 20.93 15.39
N ASP A 219 36.36 20.59 15.16
CA ASP A 219 36.80 19.75 14.03
C ASP A 219 36.34 18.30 14.26
N LEU A 220 35.66 17.71 13.28
CA LEU A 220 35.23 16.31 13.34
C LEU A 220 36.31 15.33 12.86
N GLY A 221 37.39 15.84 12.26
CA GLY A 221 38.47 15.05 11.67
C GLY A 221 38.17 14.57 10.26
N THR A 222 38.92 13.55 9.83
CA THR A 222 38.81 12.91 8.51
C THR A 222 38.95 11.40 8.67
N LEU A 223 38.77 10.63 7.59
CA LEU A 223 39.06 9.19 7.53
C LEU A 223 40.56 8.91 7.28
N GLY A 224 41.42 9.81 7.77
CA GLY A 224 42.88 9.78 7.62
C GLY A 224 43.42 10.48 6.36
N GLY A 225 42.56 10.90 5.43
CA GLY A 225 42.91 11.75 4.31
C GLY A 225 42.88 13.25 4.65
N PRO A 226 43.07 14.14 3.64
CA PRO A 226 43.27 15.58 3.89
C PRO A 226 41.98 16.40 4.07
N LEU A 227 40.81 15.89 3.66
CA LEU A 227 39.58 16.68 3.58
C LEU A 227 38.36 15.93 4.12
N SER A 228 37.38 16.68 4.63
CA SER A 228 36.04 16.18 5.00
C SER A 228 34.99 17.31 4.94
N GLY A 229 33.72 16.94 4.82
CA GLY A 229 32.59 17.86 4.87
C GLY A 229 31.34 17.18 5.43
N ALA A 230 30.59 17.89 6.28
CA ALA A 230 29.31 17.41 6.81
C ALA A 230 28.15 18.04 6.05
N ASP A 231 27.22 17.21 5.58
CA ASP A 231 26.08 17.64 4.76
C ASP A 231 24.76 17.60 5.55
N ALA A 232 24.62 16.67 6.50
CA ALA A 232 23.41 16.53 7.31
C ALA A 232 23.71 16.18 8.78
N VAL A 233 22.72 16.43 9.65
CA VAL A 233 22.76 16.14 11.08
C VAL A 233 21.39 15.62 11.55
N SER A 234 21.37 14.68 12.48
CA SER A 234 20.14 14.17 13.11
C SER A 234 19.40 15.26 13.88
N ALA A 235 18.11 15.03 14.16
CA ALA A 235 17.23 16.02 14.78
C ALA A 235 17.70 16.41 16.19
N ASP A 236 18.28 15.48 16.94
CA ASP A 236 18.87 15.69 18.26
C ASP A 236 20.33 16.21 18.22
N GLY A 237 20.93 16.33 17.02
CA GLY A 237 22.30 16.79 16.85
C GLY A 237 23.37 15.77 17.27
N ALA A 238 23.01 14.51 17.52
CA ALA A 238 23.91 13.46 17.99
C ALA A 238 24.75 12.82 16.86
N VAL A 239 24.19 12.74 15.65
CA VAL A 239 24.82 12.10 14.49
C VAL A 239 25.00 13.11 13.36
N ALA A 240 26.23 13.26 12.87
CA ALA A 240 26.54 14.04 11.68
C ALA A 240 27.01 13.11 10.55
N VAL A 241 26.62 13.40 9.31
CA VAL A 241 26.98 12.60 8.14
C VAL A 241 27.46 13.49 7.00
N GLY A 242 28.22 12.89 6.10
CA GLY A 242 28.74 13.57 4.91
C GLY A 242 29.81 12.72 4.26
N TYR A 243 30.90 13.35 3.86
CA TYR A 243 31.98 12.70 3.13
C TYR A 243 33.36 13.05 3.70
N ALA A 244 34.30 12.13 3.58
CA ALA A 244 35.67 12.31 4.04
C ALA A 244 36.66 11.51 3.19
N TYR A 245 37.86 12.05 3.01
CA TYR A 245 38.91 11.37 2.27
C TYR A 245 39.58 10.31 3.13
N THR A 246 39.81 9.13 2.57
CA THR A 246 40.57 8.08 3.26
C THR A 246 42.08 8.27 3.10
N SER A 247 42.86 7.73 4.05
CA SER A 247 44.33 7.77 3.99
C SER A 247 44.96 6.86 2.93
N ARG A 248 44.24 5.84 2.45
CA ARG A 248 44.82 4.77 1.62
C ARG A 248 44.85 5.11 0.15
N ASP A 249 43.75 5.64 -0.37
CA ASP A 249 43.53 5.90 -1.81
C ASP A 249 43.23 7.38 -2.10
N LEU A 250 43.07 8.20 -1.07
CA LEU A 250 42.65 9.60 -1.18
C LEU A 250 41.33 9.71 -1.96
N LEU A 251 40.45 8.73 -1.81
CA LEU A 251 39.10 8.74 -2.34
C LEU A 251 38.10 9.11 -1.25
N VAL A 252 36.94 9.58 -1.70
CA VAL A 252 35.87 10.08 -0.86
C VAL A 252 34.99 8.93 -0.41
N HIS A 253 34.85 8.78 0.90
CA HIS A 253 33.94 7.82 1.52
C HIS A 253 32.91 8.56 2.38
N ALA A 254 31.70 8.00 2.43
CA ALA A 254 30.64 8.41 3.31
C ALA A 254 31.06 8.14 4.76
N PHE A 255 30.80 9.10 5.65
CA PHE A 255 31.05 8.90 7.08
C PHE A 255 29.79 9.08 7.91
N ARG A 256 29.82 8.44 9.09
CA ARG A 256 28.97 8.74 10.23
C ARG A 256 29.84 9.24 11.36
N TRP A 257 29.46 10.33 12.01
CA TRP A 257 30.17 10.86 13.16
C TRP A 257 29.24 10.94 14.37
N ASN A 258 29.73 10.48 15.53
CA ASN A 258 29.10 10.76 16.81
C ASN A 258 30.17 11.09 17.86
N ALA A 259 29.76 11.73 18.97
CA ALA A 259 30.71 12.21 19.98
C ALA A 259 31.44 11.09 20.76
N ALA A 260 30.87 9.88 20.83
CA ALA A 260 31.44 8.75 21.55
C ALA A 260 32.52 8.04 20.72
N ASP A 261 32.25 7.82 19.44
CA ASP A 261 33.08 6.97 18.57
C ASP A 261 33.94 7.78 17.58
N GLY A 262 33.65 9.06 17.39
CA GLY A 262 34.30 9.88 16.37
C GLY A 262 33.78 9.57 14.96
N MET A 263 34.64 9.73 13.96
CA MET A 263 34.31 9.53 12.54
C MET A 263 34.46 8.06 12.13
N GLU A 264 33.38 7.46 11.65
CA GLU A 264 33.27 6.09 11.17
C GLU A 264 33.12 6.06 9.65
N ASP A 265 33.92 5.25 8.97
CA ASP A 265 33.81 4.99 7.53
C ASP A 265 32.65 4.03 7.26
N LEU A 266 31.70 4.44 6.43
CA LEU A 266 30.54 3.60 6.06
C LEU A 266 30.87 2.57 4.96
N GLY A 267 32.02 2.71 4.31
CA GLY A 267 32.44 1.88 3.18
C GLY A 267 31.77 2.27 1.86
N THR A 268 31.72 1.33 0.92
CA THR A 268 31.14 1.49 -0.42
C THR A 268 30.29 0.26 -0.78
N LEU A 269 29.61 0.27 -1.93
CA LEU A 269 28.89 -0.89 -2.48
C LEU A 269 29.82 -1.87 -3.24
N GLY A 270 31.09 -1.92 -2.84
CA GLY A 270 32.14 -2.72 -3.49
C GLY A 270 32.97 -1.95 -4.53
N GLY A 271 32.64 -0.69 -4.81
CA GLY A 271 33.42 0.24 -5.62
C GLY A 271 34.37 1.10 -4.77
N SER A 272 34.73 2.28 -5.28
CA SER A 272 35.83 3.09 -4.71
C SER A 272 35.42 4.39 -4.02
N GLN A 273 34.17 4.83 -4.13
CA GLN A 273 33.70 6.08 -3.52
C GLN A 273 32.30 5.94 -2.93
N SER A 274 31.99 6.78 -1.94
CA SER A 274 30.65 6.96 -1.38
C SER A 274 30.49 8.33 -0.74
N GLU A 275 29.25 8.83 -0.68
CA GLU A 275 28.89 10.11 -0.04
C GLU A 275 27.51 9.97 0.64
N ALA A 276 27.39 10.44 1.89
CA ALA A 276 26.13 10.48 2.61
C ALA A 276 25.46 11.86 2.45
N ASN A 277 24.21 11.87 1.98
CA ASN A 277 23.45 13.10 1.69
C ASN A 277 22.45 13.46 2.80
N ALA A 278 21.88 12.45 3.48
CA ALA A 278 20.85 12.65 4.49
C ALA A 278 20.89 11.58 5.58
N VAL A 279 20.28 11.90 6.72
CA VAL A 279 20.18 11.03 7.91
C VAL A 279 18.79 11.19 8.54
N SER A 280 18.24 10.10 9.09
CA SER A 280 16.96 10.10 9.82
C SER A 280 17.04 10.93 11.11
N ALA A 281 15.88 11.28 11.67
CA ALA A 281 15.80 12.17 12.83
C ALA A 281 16.53 11.60 14.06
N ASP A 282 16.53 10.29 14.24
CA ASP A 282 17.21 9.56 15.30
C ASP A 282 18.68 9.18 14.98
N GLY A 283 19.15 9.45 13.76
CA GLY A 283 20.50 9.10 13.35
C GLY A 283 20.71 7.63 12.98
N ALA A 284 19.66 6.81 12.92
CA ALA A 284 19.76 5.36 12.70
C ALA A 284 19.89 4.96 11.23
N VAL A 285 19.31 5.74 10.30
CA VAL A 285 19.33 5.47 8.85
C VAL A 285 20.07 6.58 8.13
N ILE A 286 21.07 6.21 7.34
CA ILE A 286 21.88 7.13 6.53
C ILE A 286 21.70 6.77 5.05
N VAL A 287 21.55 7.78 4.20
CA VAL A 287 21.33 7.57 2.76
C VAL A 287 22.24 8.46 1.93
N GLY A 288 22.52 8.03 0.70
CA GLY A 288 23.34 8.79 -0.22
C GLY A 288 23.62 8.00 -1.51
N ARG A 289 24.81 8.18 -2.07
CA ARG A 289 25.29 7.43 -3.23
C ARG A 289 26.61 6.73 -2.95
N ALA A 290 26.81 5.57 -3.56
CA ALA A 290 28.05 4.81 -3.46
C ALA A 290 28.33 4.07 -4.76
N ASN A 291 29.61 3.91 -5.09
CA ASN A 291 30.01 3.10 -6.22
C ASN A 291 29.80 1.63 -5.90
N ASN A 292 29.11 0.93 -6.80
CA ASN A 292 29.06 -0.52 -6.80
C ASN A 292 30.37 -1.14 -7.33
N ALA A 293 30.48 -2.47 -7.34
CA ALA A 293 31.65 -3.19 -7.84
C ALA A 293 31.99 -2.91 -9.33
N ALA A 294 31.03 -2.40 -10.11
CA ALA A 294 31.24 -1.97 -11.50
C ALA A 294 31.69 -0.50 -11.63
N GLY A 295 31.76 0.23 -10.52
CA GLY A 295 32.12 1.66 -10.49
C GLY A 295 30.96 2.60 -10.84
N LEU A 296 29.70 2.12 -10.81
CA LEU A 296 28.51 2.93 -11.07
C LEU A 296 27.92 3.48 -9.77
N ASP A 297 27.42 4.72 -9.81
CA ASP A 297 26.77 5.37 -8.66
C ASP A 297 25.40 4.78 -8.39
N HIS A 298 25.24 4.15 -7.22
CA HIS A 298 23.97 3.61 -6.76
C HIS A 298 23.56 4.27 -5.45
N ALA A 299 22.27 4.53 -5.32
CA ALA A 299 21.66 4.97 -4.08
C ALA A 299 21.84 3.88 -3.02
N PHE A 300 22.21 4.28 -1.80
CA PHE A 300 22.35 3.34 -0.68
C PHE A 300 21.47 3.73 0.50
N ARG A 301 21.17 2.71 1.32
CA ARG A 301 20.70 2.83 2.70
C ARG A 301 21.73 2.20 3.62
N TRP A 302 22.10 2.87 4.71
CA TRP A 302 23.02 2.34 5.71
C TRP A 302 22.39 2.32 7.09
N THR A 303 22.64 1.24 7.83
CA THR A 303 22.31 1.12 9.25
C THR A 303 23.47 0.43 9.97
N VAL A 304 23.59 0.67 11.29
CA VAL A 304 24.65 0.07 12.11
C VAL A 304 24.63 -1.47 12.03
N MET A 305 23.44 -2.08 12.04
CA MET A 305 23.30 -3.54 12.02
C MET A 305 23.40 -4.14 10.61
N GLY A 306 22.91 -3.43 9.59
CA GLY A 306 22.83 -3.94 8.22
C GLY A 306 24.01 -3.57 7.33
N GLY A 307 24.83 -2.58 7.73
CA GLY A 307 25.84 -1.99 6.85
C GLY A 307 25.20 -1.25 5.66
N MET A 308 25.97 -1.10 4.57
CA MET A 308 25.54 -0.42 3.35
C MET A 308 24.75 -1.36 2.43
N GLN A 309 23.51 -1.00 2.15
CA GLN A 309 22.58 -1.72 1.27
C GLN A 309 22.38 -0.94 -0.04
N ASP A 310 22.57 -1.63 -1.17
CA ASP A 310 22.27 -1.10 -2.51
C ASP A 310 20.74 -1.03 -2.72
N LEU A 311 20.22 0.12 -3.17
CA LEU A 311 18.80 0.30 -3.48
C LEU A 311 18.47 -0.01 -4.95
N GLY A 312 19.49 -0.17 -5.80
CA GLY A 312 19.37 -0.40 -7.24
C GLY A 312 19.01 0.85 -8.03
N THR A 313 18.55 0.66 -9.26
CA THR A 313 18.12 1.72 -10.20
C THR A 313 16.71 1.44 -10.73
N LEU A 314 16.19 2.29 -11.62
CA LEU A 314 14.93 2.06 -12.34
C LEU A 314 15.16 1.34 -13.69
N GLY A 315 16.21 0.52 -13.76
CA GLY A 315 16.62 -0.21 -14.97
C GLY A 315 17.72 0.49 -15.79
N GLY A 316 18.16 1.68 -15.37
CA GLY A 316 19.32 2.39 -15.92
C GLY A 316 20.61 2.10 -15.14
N LEU A 317 21.62 2.97 -15.33
CA LEU A 317 22.98 2.74 -14.79
C LEU A 317 23.23 3.36 -13.41
N SER A 318 22.52 4.43 -13.06
CA SER A 318 22.83 5.19 -11.85
C SER A 318 21.60 5.54 -11.01
N SER A 319 21.81 5.72 -9.71
CA SER A 319 20.84 6.25 -8.77
C SER A 319 21.50 6.98 -7.60
N GLU A 320 20.75 7.89 -6.97
CA GLU A 320 21.19 8.64 -5.80
C GLU A 320 20.01 8.93 -4.87
N ALA A 321 20.19 8.66 -3.57
CA ALA A 321 19.24 9.07 -2.54
C ALA A 321 19.57 10.49 -2.05
N SER A 322 18.57 11.37 -2.07
CA SER A 322 18.70 12.78 -1.68
C SER A 322 18.02 13.10 -0.35
N GLY A 323 17.13 12.25 0.14
CA GLY A 323 16.42 12.47 1.39
C GLY A 323 15.88 11.19 2.02
N VAL A 324 15.59 11.27 3.31
CA VAL A 324 15.00 10.20 4.11
C VAL A 324 13.97 10.81 5.08
N SER A 325 12.86 10.10 5.33
CA SER A 325 11.85 10.49 6.32
C SER A 325 12.43 10.49 7.74
N ALA A 326 11.72 11.11 8.68
CA ALA A 326 12.21 11.28 10.05
C ALA A 326 12.42 9.93 10.75
N ASP A 327 11.57 8.95 10.48
CA ASP A 327 11.63 7.58 11.00
C ASP A 327 12.59 6.65 10.22
N GLY A 328 13.17 7.11 9.11
CA GLY A 328 14.05 6.29 8.28
C GLY A 328 13.35 5.27 7.37
N ALA A 329 12.02 5.25 7.33
CA ALA A 329 11.24 4.26 6.58
C ALA A 329 11.16 4.56 5.08
N VAL A 330 11.14 5.84 4.69
CA VAL A 330 10.98 6.29 3.31
C VAL A 330 12.23 7.01 2.83
N ILE A 331 12.81 6.53 1.74
CA ILE A 331 13.97 7.12 1.07
C ILE A 331 13.51 7.68 -0.27
N VAL A 332 13.94 8.90 -0.59
CA VAL A 332 13.65 9.56 -1.86
C VAL A 332 14.94 9.91 -2.59
N GLY A 333 14.87 9.91 -3.90
CA GLY A 333 16.03 10.16 -4.73
C GLY A 333 15.70 10.17 -6.20
N TYR A 334 16.72 10.13 -7.04
CA TYR A 334 16.53 9.96 -8.48
C TYR A 334 17.35 8.78 -9.00
N ALA A 335 16.83 8.14 -10.05
CA ALA A 335 17.50 7.03 -10.71
C ALA A 335 17.27 7.10 -12.22
N ASP A 336 18.24 6.61 -12.97
CA ASP A 336 18.07 6.40 -14.39
C ASP A 336 17.12 5.23 -14.63
N ASN A 337 16.15 5.43 -15.50
CA ASN A 337 15.35 4.34 -16.04
C ASN A 337 16.07 3.64 -17.22
N ALA A 338 15.49 2.55 -17.73
CA ALA A 338 16.04 1.82 -18.88
C ALA A 338 16.22 2.66 -20.16
N ALA A 339 15.59 3.84 -20.25
CA ALA A 339 15.75 4.79 -21.35
C ALA A 339 16.78 5.90 -21.06
N ASN A 340 17.54 5.79 -19.97
CA ASN A 340 18.50 6.79 -19.48
C ASN A 340 17.85 8.16 -19.20
N GLN A 341 16.63 8.14 -18.68
CA GLN A 341 15.92 9.33 -18.22
C GLN A 341 15.97 9.37 -16.70
N LEU A 342 16.16 10.58 -16.15
CA LEU A 342 16.28 10.78 -14.72
C LEU A 342 14.90 10.78 -14.08
N ARG A 343 14.61 9.83 -13.20
CA ARG A 343 13.28 9.66 -12.60
C ARG A 343 13.36 9.76 -11.09
N ALA A 344 12.50 10.59 -10.52
CA ALA A 344 12.30 10.63 -9.08
C ALA A 344 11.78 9.27 -8.62
N PHE A 345 12.36 8.73 -7.56
CA PHE A 345 11.94 7.49 -6.94
C PHE A 345 11.59 7.68 -5.48
N ARG A 346 10.77 6.74 -5.00
CA ARG A 346 10.55 6.43 -3.60
C ARG A 346 11.01 5.00 -3.31
N TRP A 347 11.65 4.78 -2.18
CA TRP A 347 12.08 3.47 -1.73
C TRP A 347 11.68 3.29 -0.27
N THR A 348 11.11 2.14 0.05
CA THR A 348 10.81 1.70 1.40
C THR A 348 11.50 0.37 1.65
N VAL A 349 11.77 0.08 2.93
CA VAL A 349 12.29 -1.24 3.32
C VAL A 349 11.26 -2.29 2.88
N PRO A 350 11.63 -3.28 2.05
CA PRO A 350 10.75 -4.39 1.73
C PRO A 350 10.40 -5.12 3.03
N ASP A 351 9.10 -5.29 3.32
CA ASP A 351 8.66 -6.21 4.35
C ASP A 351 8.45 -7.56 3.68
N PRO A 352 9.24 -8.59 4.04
CA PRO A 352 9.03 -9.92 3.51
C PRO A 352 7.65 -10.45 3.93
N ASP A 353 7.13 -11.34 3.10
CA ASP A 353 6.04 -12.27 3.41
C ASP A 353 6.72 -13.65 3.31
N SER A 354 7.14 -14.17 4.46
CA SER A 354 8.05 -15.32 4.56
C SER A 354 7.37 -16.65 4.25
N ASP A 355 6.06 -16.77 4.44
CA ASP A 355 5.28 -17.98 4.20
C ASP A 355 4.35 -17.93 2.97
N GLY A 356 4.19 -16.74 2.38
CA GLY A 356 3.52 -16.49 1.12
C GLY A 356 1.99 -16.42 1.23
N ASP A 357 1.45 -16.11 2.40
CA ASP A 357 0.01 -15.98 2.62
C ASP A 357 -0.56 -14.58 2.28
N GLY A 358 0.30 -13.67 1.85
CA GLY A 358 -0.08 -12.30 1.55
C GLY A 358 -0.25 -11.44 2.80
N LEU A 359 0.29 -11.82 3.94
CA LEU A 359 0.45 -10.99 5.12
C LEU A 359 1.94 -10.61 5.23
N PRO A 360 2.28 -9.32 5.37
CA PRO A 360 3.66 -8.93 5.64
C PRO A 360 4.10 -9.42 7.03
N ASP A 361 5.33 -9.94 7.16
CA ASP A 361 5.90 -10.51 8.40
C ASP A 361 5.75 -9.57 9.60
N SER A 362 5.81 -8.26 9.38
CA SER A 362 5.65 -7.27 10.44
C SER A 362 4.23 -7.21 11.01
N TRP A 363 3.19 -7.59 10.26
CA TRP A 363 1.81 -7.60 10.76
C TRP A 363 1.61 -8.73 11.77
N GLU A 364 2.38 -9.79 11.60
CA GLU A 364 2.26 -11.06 12.31
C GLU A 364 3.30 -11.22 13.42
N THR A 365 4.21 -10.26 13.57
CA THR A 365 5.26 -10.28 14.60
C THR A 365 4.74 -9.71 15.94
N GLU A 366 5.10 -10.35 17.05
CA GLU A 366 4.75 -9.89 18.41
C GLU A 366 5.17 -8.44 18.65
N GLY A 367 4.25 -7.64 19.19
CA GLY A 367 4.47 -6.20 19.45
C GLY A 367 4.44 -5.32 18.20
N CYS A 368 4.32 -5.90 17.00
CA CYS A 368 4.08 -5.21 15.74
C CYS A 368 2.58 -5.27 15.36
N GLY A 369 2.25 -5.16 14.08
CA GLY A 369 0.87 -5.05 13.61
C GLY A 369 0.64 -3.88 12.67
N ILE A 370 -0.57 -3.81 12.13
CA ILE A 370 -1.00 -2.78 11.19
C ILE A 370 -1.08 -1.43 11.93
N PRO A 371 -0.25 -0.44 11.58
CA PRO A 371 -0.31 0.90 12.17
C PRO A 371 -1.60 1.62 11.77
N LEU A 372 -2.21 2.32 12.74
CA LEU A 372 -3.45 3.07 12.56
C LEU A 372 -3.18 4.59 12.53
N PRO A 373 -3.99 5.39 11.82
CA PRO A 373 -3.84 6.86 11.75
C PRO A 373 -3.89 7.57 13.10
N THR A 374 -4.54 6.95 14.07
CA THR A 374 -4.71 7.39 15.46
C THR A 374 -3.46 7.22 16.32
N GLY A 375 -2.41 6.58 15.79
CA GLY A 375 -1.18 6.23 16.51
C GLY A 375 -1.24 4.86 17.20
N GLY A 376 -2.38 4.17 17.14
CA GLY A 376 -2.56 2.78 17.58
C GLY A 376 -2.05 1.75 16.57
N ARG A 377 -2.28 0.47 16.85
CA ARG A 377 -1.97 -0.66 15.95
C ARG A 377 -2.97 -1.81 16.11
N LEU A 378 -3.28 -2.49 15.01
CA LEU A 378 -4.04 -3.74 14.98
C LEU A 378 -3.05 -4.91 14.86
N SER A 379 -2.87 -5.67 15.94
CA SER A 379 -1.93 -6.80 15.96
C SER A 379 -2.59 -8.07 15.43
N LEU A 380 -2.07 -8.62 14.32
CA LEU A 380 -2.51 -9.93 13.83
C LEU A 380 -1.85 -11.06 14.64
N PHE A 381 -0.68 -10.81 15.26
CA PHE A 381 -0.07 -11.76 16.20
C PHE A 381 -1.02 -12.12 17.36
N ASP A 382 -1.71 -11.11 17.92
CA ASP A 382 -2.72 -11.28 18.97
C ASP A 382 -3.97 -12.01 18.46
N MET A 383 -4.23 -11.95 17.16
CA MET A 383 -5.29 -12.70 16.47
C MET A 383 -4.84 -14.11 16.07
N GLY A 384 -3.57 -14.46 16.29
CA GLY A 384 -3.02 -15.79 16.05
C GLY A 384 -2.14 -15.93 14.81
N ALA A 385 -1.89 -14.88 14.03
CA ALA A 385 -1.03 -14.94 12.84
C ALA A 385 0.45 -15.12 13.19
N ARG A 386 1.25 -15.76 12.34
CA ARG A 386 2.70 -15.97 12.55
C ARG A 386 3.47 -15.93 11.21
N PRO A 387 4.62 -15.24 11.12
CA PRO A 387 5.39 -15.10 9.87
C PRO A 387 5.98 -16.39 9.27
N ASP A 388 5.84 -17.53 9.97
CA ASP A 388 6.42 -18.81 9.58
C ASP A 388 5.38 -19.82 9.10
N ARG A 389 4.13 -19.39 8.94
CA ARG A 389 3.03 -20.26 8.53
C ARG A 389 1.91 -19.44 7.91
N ARG A 390 1.26 -20.01 6.91
CA ARG A 390 0.20 -19.30 6.20
C ARG A 390 -1.04 -19.15 7.06
N ASP A 391 -1.54 -17.94 7.21
CA ASP A 391 -2.72 -17.58 7.97
C ASP A 391 -3.81 -16.99 7.05
N ILE A 392 -5.03 -17.55 7.11
CA ILE A 392 -6.19 -17.05 6.36
C ILE A 392 -7.23 -16.56 7.35
N PHE A 393 -7.66 -15.31 7.22
CA PHE A 393 -8.73 -14.75 8.03
C PHE A 393 -10.04 -14.68 7.25
N VAL A 394 -11.11 -15.19 7.85
CA VAL A 394 -12.48 -15.06 7.33
C VAL A 394 -13.38 -14.54 8.44
N GLU A 395 -13.99 -13.38 8.21
CA GLU A 395 -15.10 -12.89 9.02
C GLU A 395 -16.40 -13.47 8.49
N ILE A 396 -17.20 -14.06 9.36
CA ILE A 396 -18.46 -14.71 9.05
C ILE A 396 -19.59 -13.95 9.71
N ASP A 397 -20.46 -13.37 8.89
CA ASP A 397 -21.73 -12.78 9.31
C ASP A 397 -22.88 -13.70 8.92
N SER A 398 -24.05 -13.48 9.54
CA SER A 398 -25.25 -14.22 9.16
C SER A 398 -26.52 -13.39 9.34
N MET A 399 -27.46 -13.55 8.41
CA MET A 399 -28.83 -13.09 8.63
C MET A 399 -29.38 -13.73 9.92
N PHE A 400 -30.22 -12.98 10.63
CA PHE A 400 -30.85 -13.46 11.87
C PHE A 400 -31.48 -14.87 11.69
N GLY A 401 -30.98 -15.85 12.44
CA GLY A 401 -31.45 -17.25 12.40
C GLY A 401 -30.80 -18.14 11.33
N TYR A 402 -29.80 -17.64 10.59
CA TYR A 402 -29.07 -18.36 9.54
C TYR A 402 -27.58 -18.55 9.85
N ALA A 403 -27.16 -18.35 11.10
CA ALA A 403 -25.80 -18.62 11.54
C ALA A 403 -25.37 -20.05 11.19
N PRO A 404 -24.12 -20.26 10.73
CA PRO A 404 -23.62 -21.59 10.43
C PRO A 404 -23.57 -22.48 11.67
N HIS A 405 -23.71 -23.78 11.46
CA HIS A 405 -23.54 -24.76 12.51
C HIS A 405 -22.06 -24.85 12.92
N GLU A 406 -21.76 -24.86 14.21
CA GLU A 406 -20.38 -24.93 14.75
C GLU A 406 -19.60 -26.12 14.17
N SER A 407 -20.23 -27.30 14.10
CA SER A 407 -19.61 -28.49 13.49
C SER A 407 -19.30 -28.35 11.99
N ALA A 408 -20.05 -27.52 11.25
CA ALA A 408 -19.73 -27.26 9.85
C ALA A 408 -18.43 -26.47 9.75
N MET A 409 -18.29 -25.41 10.55
CA MET A 409 -17.10 -24.56 10.59
C MET A 409 -15.88 -25.33 11.11
N GLN A 410 -16.06 -26.20 12.11
CA GLN A 410 -14.98 -27.07 12.58
C GLN A 410 -14.47 -28.01 11.49
N LEU A 411 -15.35 -28.59 10.66
CA LEU A 411 -14.91 -29.43 9.53
C LEU A 411 -14.07 -28.64 8.53
N VAL A 412 -14.43 -27.39 8.25
CA VAL A 412 -13.64 -26.52 7.37
C VAL A 412 -12.26 -26.27 7.98
N VAL A 413 -12.19 -25.90 9.27
CA VAL A 413 -10.91 -25.70 9.97
C VAL A 413 -10.05 -26.96 9.94
N ASP A 414 -10.65 -28.14 10.19
CA ASP A 414 -9.96 -29.43 10.15
C ASP A 414 -9.43 -29.75 8.74
N ALA A 415 -10.14 -29.37 7.68
CA ALA A 415 -9.70 -29.56 6.30
C ALA A 415 -8.43 -28.76 5.99
N PHE A 416 -8.37 -27.47 6.40
CA PHE A 416 -7.17 -26.64 6.24
C PHE A 416 -6.01 -27.13 7.12
N ALA A 417 -6.28 -27.52 8.37
CA ALA A 417 -5.25 -28.10 9.25
C ALA A 417 -4.68 -29.41 8.70
N ALA A 418 -5.45 -30.15 7.90
CA ALA A 418 -5.03 -31.37 7.24
C ALA A 418 -4.40 -31.15 5.86
N ALA A 419 -4.23 -29.91 5.38
CA ALA A 419 -3.71 -29.61 4.05
C ALA A 419 -2.30 -30.22 3.82
N PRO A 420 -1.97 -30.65 2.59
CA PRO A 420 -0.65 -31.21 2.28
C PRO A 420 0.43 -30.12 2.26
N ASN A 421 1.61 -30.44 2.81
CA ASN A 421 2.86 -29.67 2.68
C ASN A 421 2.78 -28.16 3.04
N SER A 422 1.71 -27.71 3.70
CA SER A 422 1.46 -26.30 3.98
C SER A 422 0.83 -26.18 5.37
N GLY A 423 1.51 -25.50 6.29
CA GLY A 423 1.03 -25.24 7.63
C GLY A 423 -0.03 -24.14 7.63
N ILE A 424 -1.13 -24.33 6.90
CA ILE A 424 -2.17 -23.30 6.75
C ILE A 424 -3.06 -23.31 8.00
N VAL A 425 -3.27 -22.14 8.60
CA VAL A 425 -4.21 -21.93 9.69
C VAL A 425 -5.35 -21.05 9.19
N LEU A 426 -6.58 -21.56 9.31
CA LEU A 426 -7.79 -20.80 9.00
C LEU A 426 -8.37 -20.20 10.28
N HIS A 427 -8.41 -18.87 10.35
CA HIS A 427 -9.00 -18.10 11.44
C HIS A 427 -10.41 -17.68 11.05
N LEU A 428 -11.40 -18.33 11.66
CA LEU A 428 -12.81 -17.96 11.50
C LEU A 428 -13.21 -17.02 12.63
N ILE A 429 -13.70 -15.84 12.27
CA ILE A 429 -14.12 -14.79 13.19
C ILE A 429 -15.62 -14.60 13.04
N ASP A 430 -16.36 -14.67 14.13
CA ASP A 430 -17.80 -14.38 14.16
C ASP A 430 -18.00 -12.86 14.17
N GLY A 431 -18.56 -12.32 13.08
CA GLY A 431 -18.90 -10.90 12.94
C GLY A 431 -20.32 -10.56 13.41
N GLY A 432 -21.17 -11.58 13.60
CA GLY A 432 -22.51 -11.45 14.16
C GLY A 432 -23.62 -11.19 13.13
N ASP A 433 -24.66 -10.48 13.57
CA ASP A 433 -25.79 -10.07 12.71
C ASP A 433 -25.45 -8.75 11.99
N PRO A 434 -25.37 -8.73 10.65
CA PRO A 434 -25.11 -7.53 9.89
C PRO A 434 -26.32 -6.58 9.79
N GLY A 435 -27.44 -6.88 10.45
CA GLY A 435 -28.68 -6.11 10.34
C GLY A 435 -29.41 -6.38 9.02
N LEU A 436 -29.18 -7.57 8.43
CA LEU A 436 -29.83 -7.99 7.20
C LEU A 436 -31.17 -8.64 7.49
N ASP A 437 -32.24 -8.08 6.92
CA ASP A 437 -33.55 -8.73 6.95
C ASP A 437 -33.47 -10.14 6.32
N PRO A 438 -34.11 -11.17 6.92
CA PRO A 438 -34.05 -12.56 6.45
C PRO A 438 -34.95 -12.78 5.22
N VAL A 439 -34.77 -11.94 4.21
CA VAL A 439 -35.49 -11.97 2.93
C VAL A 439 -34.56 -12.53 1.85
N PRO A 440 -35.08 -13.33 0.89
CA PRO A 440 -34.29 -13.79 -0.24
C PRO A 440 -33.64 -12.63 -1.01
N LEU A 441 -32.35 -12.73 -1.29
CA LEU A 441 -31.63 -11.76 -2.09
C LEU A 441 -32.08 -11.89 -3.57
N PRO A 442 -32.42 -10.78 -4.26
CA PRO A 442 -32.77 -10.82 -5.68
C PRO A 442 -31.53 -11.18 -6.52
N ALA A 443 -31.63 -12.16 -7.43
CA ALA A 443 -30.46 -12.58 -8.22
C ALA A 443 -30.18 -11.70 -9.44
N ASN A 444 -29.58 -10.56 -9.16
CA ASN A 444 -28.74 -9.81 -10.08
C ASN A 444 -27.32 -9.88 -9.53
N ALA A 445 -26.49 -10.80 -10.03
CA ALA A 445 -25.14 -11.06 -9.51
C ALA A 445 -24.22 -9.80 -9.42
N GLN A 446 -24.57 -8.69 -10.07
CA GLN A 446 -23.89 -7.39 -9.96
C GLN A 446 -24.34 -6.53 -8.76
N LEU A 447 -25.51 -6.78 -8.18
CA LEU A 447 -26.08 -6.06 -7.03
C LEU A 447 -25.89 -6.83 -5.72
N ALA A 448 -25.44 -8.09 -5.77
CA ALA A 448 -25.13 -8.92 -4.61
C ALA A 448 -23.75 -8.62 -3.97
N PHE A 449 -22.87 -7.90 -4.67
CA PHE A 449 -21.50 -7.64 -4.20
C PHE A 449 -21.29 -6.17 -3.86
N ASN A 450 -21.62 -5.87 -2.61
CA ASN A 450 -21.19 -4.74 -1.80
C ASN A 450 -21.16 -5.21 -0.32
N LEU A 451 -20.84 -6.50 -0.10
CA LEU A 451 -20.95 -7.10 1.23
C LEU A 451 -19.94 -6.48 2.19
N THR A 452 -18.70 -6.29 1.74
CA THR A 452 -17.67 -5.71 2.61
C THR A 452 -17.88 -4.22 2.82
N SER A 453 -18.38 -3.51 1.82
CA SER A 453 -18.63 -2.08 1.90
C SER A 453 -19.85 -1.75 2.76
N SER A 454 -20.87 -2.63 2.79
CA SER A 454 -22.15 -2.37 3.46
C SER A 454 -22.32 -3.08 4.81
N TYR A 455 -21.71 -4.25 5.00
CA TYR A 455 -22.04 -5.14 6.12
C TYR A 455 -20.84 -5.64 6.94
N PHE A 456 -19.60 -5.44 6.49
CA PHE A 456 -18.41 -5.91 7.21
C PHE A 456 -18.17 -5.21 8.56
N GLY A 457 -17.69 -5.99 9.53
CA GLY A 457 -17.56 -5.63 10.94
C GLY A 457 -18.88 -5.80 11.68
N SER A 458 -18.83 -5.84 13.01
CA SER A 458 -20.05 -5.87 13.83
C SER A 458 -20.88 -4.59 13.67
N GLU A 459 -22.19 -4.64 13.96
CA GLU A 459 -23.07 -3.46 13.95
C GLU A 459 -22.51 -2.29 14.78
N ALA A 460 -21.90 -2.61 15.94
CA ALA A 460 -21.27 -1.61 16.80
C ALA A 460 -20.03 -0.96 16.16
N GLU A 461 -19.23 -1.71 15.39
CA GLU A 461 -18.08 -1.17 14.67
C GLU A 461 -18.51 -0.30 13.50
N ARG A 462 -19.52 -0.72 12.72
CA ARG A 462 -20.05 0.03 11.58
C ARG A 462 -20.69 1.36 11.99
N ASN A 463 -21.38 1.38 13.14
CA ASN A 463 -22.07 2.57 13.66
C ASN A 463 -21.21 3.40 14.63
N SER A 464 -19.92 3.07 14.80
CA SER A 464 -19.04 3.78 15.74
C SER A 464 -18.59 5.13 15.20
N THR A 465 -18.53 6.14 16.07
CA THR A 465 -17.91 7.44 15.79
C THR A 465 -16.48 7.55 16.36
N ASP A 466 -15.97 6.51 17.02
CA ASP A 466 -14.61 6.47 17.55
C ASP A 466 -13.60 6.28 16.41
N PRO A 467 -12.68 7.25 16.17
CA PRO A 467 -11.68 7.17 15.09
C PRO A 467 -10.81 5.91 15.16
N GLU A 468 -10.54 5.37 16.37
CA GLU A 468 -9.77 4.15 16.55
C GLU A 468 -10.54 2.91 16.06
N VAL A 469 -11.85 2.86 16.32
CA VAL A 469 -12.72 1.76 15.88
C VAL A 469 -12.88 1.79 14.37
N ILE A 470 -13.12 2.97 13.80
CA ILE A 470 -13.21 3.18 12.35
C ILE A 470 -11.91 2.74 11.66
N ALA A 471 -10.75 3.15 12.19
CA ALA A 471 -9.45 2.77 11.65
C ALA A 471 -9.18 1.26 11.73
N LYS A 472 -9.56 0.60 12.83
CA LYS A 472 -9.44 -0.86 12.98
C LYS A 472 -10.32 -1.61 12.00
N LEU A 473 -11.56 -1.17 11.81
CA LEU A 473 -12.48 -1.78 10.85
C LEU A 473 -11.93 -1.68 9.42
N ALA A 474 -11.40 -0.52 9.04
CA ALA A 474 -10.73 -0.36 7.76
C ALA A 474 -9.48 -1.25 7.64
N ALA A 475 -8.73 -1.46 8.73
CA ALA A 475 -7.53 -2.31 8.73
C ALA A 475 -7.87 -3.80 8.57
N LYS A 476 -8.97 -4.25 9.18
CA LYS A 476 -9.50 -5.62 9.00
C LYS A 476 -9.76 -5.95 7.53
N ARG A 477 -10.26 -4.99 6.73
CA ARG A 477 -10.55 -5.16 5.28
C ARG A 477 -9.31 -5.43 4.42
N LEU A 478 -8.10 -5.24 4.96
CA LEU A 478 -6.86 -5.50 4.24
C LEU A 478 -6.56 -6.99 4.14
N PHE A 479 -6.95 -7.78 5.15
CA PHE A 479 -6.50 -9.17 5.28
C PHE A 479 -7.65 -10.16 5.46
N MET A 480 -8.84 -9.70 5.85
CA MET A 480 -10.00 -10.56 6.02
C MET A 480 -10.75 -10.78 4.71
N ARG A 481 -11.17 -12.02 4.50
CA ARG A 481 -12.25 -12.37 3.59
C ARG A 481 -13.57 -12.23 4.35
N HIS A 482 -14.61 -11.76 3.69
CA HIS A 482 -15.94 -11.59 4.25
C HIS A 482 -16.90 -12.63 3.68
N CYS A 483 -17.52 -13.39 4.58
CA CYS A 483 -18.57 -14.35 4.28
C CYS A 483 -19.88 -13.91 4.92
N VAL A 484 -20.99 -13.98 4.19
CA VAL A 484 -22.32 -13.80 4.78
C VAL A 484 -23.18 -15.04 4.55
N PHE A 485 -23.77 -15.59 5.61
CA PHE A 485 -24.80 -16.62 5.52
C PHE A 485 -26.18 -15.96 5.32
N VAL A 486 -26.82 -16.28 4.21
CA VAL A 486 -28.08 -15.65 3.78
C VAL A 486 -29.22 -16.66 3.65
N SER A 487 -30.43 -16.14 3.71
CA SER A 487 -31.65 -16.96 3.69
C SER A 487 -31.82 -17.73 2.37
N ALA A 488 -31.75 -17.05 1.22
CA ALA A 488 -31.77 -17.64 -0.12
C ALA A 488 -31.27 -16.61 -1.15
N TYR A 489 -30.81 -17.06 -2.30
CA TYR A 489 -30.46 -16.22 -3.45
C TYR A 489 -31.00 -16.90 -4.70
N CYS A 490 -31.99 -16.29 -5.35
CA CYS A 490 -32.72 -16.92 -6.46
C CYS A 490 -32.99 -15.95 -7.61
N ASN A 491 -32.86 -16.42 -8.85
CA ASN A 491 -33.21 -15.62 -10.04
C ASN A 491 -34.70 -15.64 -10.36
N GLU A 492 -35.12 -14.77 -11.28
CA GLU A 492 -36.52 -14.65 -11.73
C GLU A 492 -37.06 -15.96 -12.32
N GLN A 493 -36.18 -16.86 -12.75
CA GLN A 493 -36.48 -18.18 -13.28
C GLN A 493 -36.60 -19.26 -12.17
N GLY A 494 -36.37 -18.90 -10.90
CA GLY A 494 -36.46 -19.79 -9.75
C GLY A 494 -35.22 -20.67 -9.52
N GLU A 495 -34.10 -20.39 -10.18
CA GLU A 495 -32.82 -21.05 -9.93
C GLU A 495 -32.18 -20.40 -8.70
N CYS A 496 -31.83 -21.22 -7.72
CA CYS A 496 -31.25 -20.76 -6.45
C CYS A 496 -29.88 -21.39 -6.25
N PRO A 497 -28.78 -20.67 -6.54
CA PRO A 497 -27.43 -21.12 -6.19
C PRO A 497 -27.23 -21.28 -4.68
N ALA A 498 -26.35 -22.22 -4.30
CA ALA A 498 -26.00 -22.45 -2.90
C ALA A 498 -25.03 -21.40 -2.33
N GLY A 499 -24.31 -20.68 -3.19
CA GLY A 499 -23.36 -19.64 -2.83
C GLY A 499 -22.91 -18.87 -4.06
N LEU A 500 -22.14 -17.81 -3.83
CA LEU A 500 -21.47 -17.06 -4.87
C LEU A 500 -20.29 -16.26 -4.28
N ALA A 501 -19.16 -16.27 -4.98
CA ALA A 501 -18.02 -15.38 -4.72
C ALA A 501 -17.99 -14.20 -5.72
N ALA A 502 -17.50 -13.04 -5.26
CA ALA A 502 -17.42 -11.82 -6.07
C ALA A 502 -16.43 -11.91 -7.25
N GLY A 503 -15.51 -12.87 -7.22
CA GLY A 503 -14.48 -13.04 -8.22
C GLY A 503 -13.47 -14.12 -7.86
N MET A 504 -12.44 -14.26 -8.69
CA MET A 504 -11.37 -15.25 -8.53
C MET A 504 -10.00 -14.65 -8.87
N PRO A 505 -9.11 -14.45 -7.89
CA PRO A 505 -9.39 -14.41 -6.45
C PRO A 505 -10.23 -13.17 -6.08
N SER A 506 -10.88 -13.18 -4.92
CA SER A 506 -11.62 -12.05 -4.34
C SER A 506 -11.52 -12.13 -2.81
N ASN A 507 -12.21 -11.24 -2.10
CA ASN A 507 -12.35 -11.31 -0.64
C ASN A 507 -13.80 -11.37 -0.16
N GLU A 508 -14.76 -11.57 -1.06
CA GLU A 508 -16.19 -11.56 -0.72
C GLU A 508 -16.88 -12.80 -1.28
N PHE A 509 -17.71 -13.40 -0.45
CA PHE A 509 -18.59 -14.49 -0.86
C PHE A 509 -19.78 -14.61 0.11
N PHE A 510 -20.81 -15.35 -0.31
CA PHE A 510 -21.92 -15.69 0.58
C PHE A 510 -22.32 -17.16 0.43
N VAL A 511 -22.98 -17.67 1.47
CA VAL A 511 -23.59 -19.01 1.52
C VAL A 511 -25.09 -18.85 1.69
N ALA A 512 -25.87 -19.40 0.76
CA ALA A 512 -27.33 -19.35 0.76
C ALA A 512 -27.93 -20.68 1.24
N LEU A 513 -28.84 -20.61 2.23
CA LEU A 513 -29.40 -21.81 2.87
C LEU A 513 -30.78 -22.26 2.32
N GLY A 514 -31.54 -21.45 1.59
CA GLY A 514 -32.87 -21.77 1.06
C GLY A 514 -32.88 -22.04 -0.44
N PRO A 515 -33.88 -22.71 -1.06
CA PRO A 515 -35.01 -23.49 -0.53
C PRO A 515 -34.69 -25.00 -0.49
N PHE A 516 -33.46 -25.38 -0.11
CA PHE A 516 -32.92 -26.75 -0.25
C PHE A 516 -33.48 -27.79 0.74
N GLY A 517 -34.53 -27.46 1.50
CA GLY A 517 -35.18 -28.39 2.42
C GLY A 517 -34.24 -28.86 3.56
N ALA A 518 -34.28 -30.16 3.89
CA ALA A 518 -33.46 -30.75 4.96
C ALA A 518 -31.94 -30.68 4.71
N HIS A 519 -31.50 -30.36 3.49
CA HIS A 519 -30.07 -30.19 3.16
C HIS A 519 -29.47 -28.91 3.74
N ALA A 520 -30.28 -27.85 3.88
CA ALA A 520 -29.87 -26.58 4.48
C ALA A 520 -29.41 -26.70 5.95
N SER A 521 -29.94 -27.70 6.66
CA SER A 521 -29.61 -27.98 8.06
C SER A 521 -28.55 -29.07 8.24
N ALA A 522 -28.02 -29.65 7.16
CA ALA A 522 -26.90 -30.60 7.24
C ALA A 522 -25.58 -29.83 7.31
N PHE A 523 -24.75 -30.14 8.30
CA PHE A 523 -23.50 -29.41 8.49
C PHE A 523 -22.50 -29.66 7.36
N GLU A 524 -22.52 -30.83 6.70
CA GLU A 524 -21.68 -31.13 5.53
C GLU A 524 -22.03 -30.27 4.32
N TYR A 525 -23.30 -29.91 4.18
CA TYR A 525 -23.75 -28.99 3.13
C TYR A 525 -23.18 -27.60 3.36
N GLN A 526 -23.34 -27.06 4.57
CA GLN A 526 -22.82 -25.74 4.92
C GLN A 526 -21.30 -25.69 4.79
N ALA A 527 -20.60 -26.71 5.29
CA ALA A 527 -19.14 -26.81 5.20
C ALA A 527 -18.66 -26.89 3.73
N GLY A 528 -19.29 -27.76 2.92
CA GLY A 528 -18.96 -27.96 1.52
C GLY A 528 -19.17 -26.72 0.66
N THR A 529 -20.30 -26.02 0.85
CA THR A 529 -20.57 -24.77 0.15
C THR A 529 -19.61 -23.66 0.60
N PHE A 530 -19.38 -23.52 1.91
CA PHE A 530 -18.45 -22.51 2.42
C PHE A 530 -17.04 -22.69 1.86
N ILE A 531 -16.48 -23.90 1.91
CA ILE A 531 -15.12 -24.15 1.40
C ILE A 531 -15.04 -24.00 -0.13
N HIS A 532 -16.12 -24.30 -0.86
CA HIS A 532 -16.20 -24.10 -2.31
C HIS A 532 -16.12 -22.62 -2.66
N GLU A 533 -16.97 -21.79 -2.03
CA GLU A 533 -16.98 -20.36 -2.27
C GLU A 533 -15.69 -19.69 -1.78
N LEU A 534 -15.15 -20.11 -0.63
CA LEU A 534 -13.83 -19.70 -0.17
C LEU A 534 -12.74 -20.07 -1.21
N GLY A 535 -12.86 -21.21 -1.88
CA GLY A 535 -11.94 -21.64 -2.93
C GLY A 535 -11.90 -20.68 -4.12
N HIS A 536 -13.04 -20.11 -4.51
CA HIS A 536 -13.07 -19.03 -5.50
C HIS A 536 -12.30 -17.79 -5.03
N THR A 537 -12.46 -17.38 -3.77
CA THR A 537 -11.68 -16.27 -3.20
C THR A 537 -10.16 -16.57 -3.13
N LEU A 538 -9.79 -17.84 -3.19
CA LEU A 538 -8.41 -18.34 -3.25
C LEU A 538 -7.94 -18.65 -4.69
N GLY A 539 -8.72 -18.25 -5.70
CA GLY A 539 -8.32 -18.33 -7.11
C GLY A 539 -8.64 -19.64 -7.81
N LEU A 540 -9.42 -20.54 -7.21
CA LEU A 540 -9.82 -21.80 -7.83
C LEU A 540 -11.09 -21.63 -8.67
N SER A 541 -11.14 -22.27 -9.82
CA SER A 541 -12.37 -22.47 -10.60
C SER A 541 -13.00 -23.83 -10.30
N HIS A 542 -14.17 -24.13 -10.87
CA HIS A 542 -14.77 -25.47 -10.73
C HIS A 542 -13.94 -26.60 -11.36
N GLY A 543 -12.98 -26.26 -12.23
CA GLY A 543 -11.98 -27.18 -12.76
C GLY A 543 -10.60 -27.03 -12.10
N GLY A 544 -10.46 -26.19 -11.08
CA GLY A 544 -9.21 -25.87 -10.40
C GLY A 544 -8.44 -24.75 -11.08
N ARG A 545 -8.35 -24.75 -12.41
CA ARG A 545 -7.56 -23.74 -13.15
C ARG A 545 -8.37 -22.51 -13.55
N VAL A 546 -7.73 -21.33 -13.50
CA VAL A 546 -8.25 -20.07 -14.04
C VAL A 546 -8.32 -20.00 -15.57
N ASP A 547 -8.19 -21.09 -16.31
CA ASP A 547 -8.59 -21.18 -17.73
C ASP A 547 -9.81 -22.08 -17.93
N ASP A 548 -10.29 -22.75 -16.88
CA ASP A 548 -11.41 -23.70 -16.89
C ASP A 548 -12.74 -23.03 -16.46
N TRP A 549 -13.01 -21.80 -16.93
CA TRP A 549 -14.20 -21.01 -16.52
C TRP A 549 -15.50 -21.46 -17.19
N SER A 550 -15.39 -22.28 -18.22
CA SER A 550 -16.54 -22.83 -18.92
C SER A 550 -17.27 -23.84 -18.03
N THR A 551 -18.60 -23.82 -18.04
CA THR A 551 -19.42 -24.82 -17.35
C THR A 551 -19.15 -26.26 -17.82
N ARG A 552 -18.44 -26.43 -18.95
CA ARG A 552 -17.90 -27.70 -19.44
C ARG A 552 -16.97 -28.38 -18.42
N PHE A 553 -16.31 -27.65 -17.52
CA PHE A 553 -15.34 -28.26 -16.59
C PHE A 553 -15.88 -28.54 -15.18
N ASN A 554 -17.18 -28.34 -14.95
CA ASN A 554 -17.81 -28.45 -13.63
C ASN A 554 -17.85 -29.87 -13.04
N TYR A 555 -17.71 -30.91 -13.86
CA TYR A 555 -17.88 -32.31 -13.48
C TYR A 555 -16.73 -33.20 -13.97
N LYS A 556 -15.50 -32.66 -13.99
CA LYS A 556 -14.32 -33.40 -14.45
C LYS A 556 -14.09 -34.67 -13.62
N PRO A 557 -14.09 -35.88 -14.21
CA PRO A 557 -13.86 -37.11 -13.46
C PRO A 557 -12.44 -37.21 -12.86
N ASN A 558 -11.46 -36.52 -13.44
CA ASN A 558 -10.07 -36.49 -12.97
C ASN A 558 -9.74 -35.32 -12.02
N TYR A 559 -10.75 -34.76 -11.35
CA TYR A 559 -10.57 -33.63 -10.44
C TYR A 559 -11.32 -33.87 -9.12
N TYR A 560 -10.59 -34.40 -8.13
CA TYR A 560 -11.10 -34.79 -6.82
C TYR A 560 -10.93 -33.64 -5.81
N SER A 561 -11.88 -32.70 -5.86
CA SER A 561 -11.87 -31.45 -5.10
C SER A 561 -13.30 -30.98 -4.85
N VAL A 562 -13.57 -30.36 -3.70
CA VAL A 562 -14.85 -29.68 -3.40
C VAL A 562 -15.22 -28.59 -4.41
N MET A 563 -14.26 -28.06 -5.17
CA MET A 563 -14.52 -27.13 -6.27
C MET A 563 -15.26 -27.79 -7.44
N ASN A 564 -15.20 -29.11 -7.55
CA ASN A 564 -15.97 -29.88 -8.52
C ASN A 564 -17.30 -30.28 -7.89
N TYR A 565 -18.41 -30.01 -8.60
CA TYR A 565 -19.76 -30.27 -8.09
C TYR A 565 -20.04 -31.74 -7.80
N LEU A 566 -19.26 -32.68 -8.33
CA LEU A 566 -19.34 -34.10 -7.93
C LEU A 566 -18.96 -34.36 -6.47
N TRP A 567 -18.24 -33.42 -5.83
CA TRP A 567 -17.59 -33.58 -4.53
C TRP A 567 -17.90 -32.47 -3.54
N ILE A 568 -18.66 -31.43 -3.92
CA ILE A 568 -19.00 -30.33 -3.01
C ILE A 568 -19.68 -30.84 -1.73
N TRP A 569 -20.55 -31.85 -1.83
CA TRP A 569 -21.24 -32.48 -0.70
C TRP A 569 -21.24 -34.02 -0.80
N PRO A 570 -21.60 -34.73 0.30
CA PRO A 570 -21.88 -36.15 0.24
C PRO A 570 -23.11 -36.42 -0.65
N HIS A 571 -22.89 -37.20 -1.70
CA HIS A 571 -23.91 -37.73 -2.59
C HIS A 571 -23.98 -39.25 -2.49
N VAL A 572 -25.10 -39.82 -2.91
CA VAL A 572 -25.33 -41.28 -2.88
C VAL A 572 -24.27 -42.10 -3.65
N TRP A 573 -23.62 -41.50 -4.65
CA TRP A 573 -22.58 -42.13 -5.46
C TRP A 573 -21.16 -41.98 -4.89
N ASN A 574 -20.92 -41.09 -3.93
CA ASN A 574 -19.59 -40.81 -3.37
C ASN A 574 -19.50 -41.05 -1.84
N VAL A 575 -20.51 -41.64 -1.20
CA VAL A 575 -20.59 -41.83 0.28
C VAL A 575 -19.34 -42.51 0.90
N GLY A 576 -18.65 -43.38 0.16
CA GLY A 576 -17.41 -44.05 0.62
C GLY A 576 -16.11 -43.32 0.30
N GLY A 577 -16.18 -42.23 -0.46
CA GLY A 577 -15.03 -41.49 -0.98
C GLY A 577 -15.16 -39.98 -0.92
N TRP A 578 -16.20 -39.42 -0.31
CA TRP A 578 -16.32 -37.98 -0.10
C TRP A 578 -15.37 -37.50 0.99
N ARG A 579 -14.73 -36.36 0.74
CA ARG A 579 -13.84 -35.68 1.68
C ARG A 579 -14.06 -34.18 1.49
N LEU A 580 -14.27 -33.46 2.59
CA LEU A 580 -14.27 -31.99 2.56
C LEU A 580 -12.82 -31.53 2.38
N ASP A 581 -12.39 -31.33 1.14
CA ASP A 581 -11.01 -31.04 0.82
C ASP A 581 -10.84 -30.48 -0.59
N TYR A 582 -9.82 -29.67 -0.78
CA TYR A 582 -9.34 -29.38 -2.13
C TYR A 582 -8.52 -30.55 -2.68
N SER A 583 -8.28 -30.55 -4.00
CA SER A 583 -7.41 -31.55 -4.59
C SER A 583 -5.99 -31.40 -4.07
N ARG A 584 -5.39 -32.52 -3.67
CA ARG A 584 -4.03 -32.59 -3.09
C ARG A 584 -2.97 -32.95 -4.13
N GLU A 585 -3.41 -33.40 -5.29
CA GLU A 585 -2.54 -33.80 -6.39
C GLU A 585 -3.30 -33.71 -7.72
N ALA A 586 -2.58 -33.38 -8.80
CA ALA A 586 -3.12 -33.42 -10.14
C ALA A 586 -3.15 -34.86 -10.66
N TRP A 587 -4.34 -35.36 -11.00
CA TRP A 587 -4.47 -36.62 -11.73
C TRP A 587 -4.14 -36.42 -13.21
N SER A 588 -3.92 -37.50 -13.95
CA SER A 588 -3.52 -37.39 -15.35
C SER A 588 -4.60 -36.74 -16.21
N ASP A 589 -4.18 -36.03 -17.25
CA ASP A 589 -5.09 -35.44 -18.23
C ASP A 589 -5.90 -36.52 -18.96
N LEU A 590 -7.17 -36.22 -19.24
CA LEU A 590 -8.08 -37.06 -20.02
C LEU A 590 -8.46 -36.31 -21.30
N ASP A 591 -8.10 -36.86 -22.46
CA ASP A 591 -8.51 -36.34 -23.77
C ASP A 591 -9.78 -37.05 -24.21
N GLU A 592 -10.91 -36.36 -24.21
CA GLU A 592 -12.22 -36.93 -24.55
C GLU A 592 -12.33 -37.38 -26.01
N LEU A 593 -11.41 -36.97 -26.89
CA LEU A 593 -11.31 -37.52 -28.24
C LEU A 593 -10.54 -38.85 -28.29
N SER A 594 -9.75 -39.17 -27.26
CA SER A 594 -8.80 -40.26 -27.25
C SER A 594 -8.63 -40.93 -25.87
N LEU A 595 -9.76 -41.28 -25.23
CA LEU A 595 -9.77 -41.97 -23.95
C LEU A 595 -9.29 -43.41 -24.07
N ALA A 596 -8.67 -43.90 -23.00
CA ALA A 596 -8.18 -45.26 -22.90
C ALA A 596 -8.92 -46.00 -21.78
N GLU A 597 -9.73 -47.00 -22.12
CA GLU A 597 -10.54 -47.75 -21.15
C GLU A 597 -9.68 -48.51 -20.15
N HIS A 598 -8.54 -49.05 -20.62
CA HIS A 598 -7.64 -49.84 -19.77
C HIS A 598 -6.85 -49.00 -18.75
N ASP A 599 -6.79 -47.69 -18.98
CA ASP A 599 -6.03 -46.75 -18.15
C ASP A 599 -6.91 -46.02 -17.13
N GLY A 600 -8.22 -45.99 -17.36
CA GLY A 600 -9.20 -45.34 -16.51
C GLY A 600 -8.81 -43.90 -16.16
N LEU A 601 -8.99 -43.52 -14.89
CA LEU A 601 -8.69 -42.17 -14.39
C LEU A 601 -7.19 -41.89 -14.24
N ARG A 602 -6.32 -42.90 -14.43
CA ARG A 602 -4.86 -42.78 -14.26
C ARG A 602 -4.45 -42.04 -12.98
N VAL A 603 -5.07 -42.45 -11.87
CA VAL A 603 -4.81 -41.90 -10.53
C VAL A 603 -3.34 -42.13 -10.16
N PRO A 604 -2.60 -41.11 -9.72
CA PRO A 604 -1.21 -41.24 -9.31
C PRO A 604 -1.02 -42.33 -8.24
N THR A 605 0.13 -43.02 -8.29
CA THR A 605 0.45 -44.00 -7.24
C THR A 605 0.64 -43.28 -5.91
N GLY A 606 -0.13 -43.66 -4.88
CA GLY A 606 -0.11 -43.00 -3.58
C GLY A 606 -1.04 -41.80 -3.44
N ALA A 607 -1.92 -41.57 -4.43
CA ALA A 607 -2.98 -40.56 -4.35
C ALA A 607 -3.83 -40.71 -3.09
N SER A 608 -4.28 -39.58 -2.57
CA SER A 608 -4.97 -39.43 -1.29
C SER A 608 -6.48 -39.69 -1.40
N VAL A 609 -6.88 -40.65 -2.24
CA VAL A 609 -8.28 -41.01 -2.49
C VAL A 609 -8.57 -42.44 -1.99
N PRO A 610 -9.68 -42.70 -1.28
CA PRO A 610 -10.01 -44.06 -0.86
C PRO A 610 -10.12 -45.02 -2.05
N GLN A 611 -9.45 -46.17 -1.94
CA GLN A 611 -9.42 -47.16 -3.01
C GLN A 611 -10.84 -47.67 -3.32
N GLY A 612 -11.20 -47.65 -4.61
CA GLY A 612 -12.52 -48.10 -5.05
C GLY A 612 -13.61 -47.02 -4.97
N THR A 613 -13.23 -45.76 -4.72
CA THR A 613 -14.14 -44.62 -4.87
C THR A 613 -14.68 -44.57 -6.29
N CYS A 614 -16.01 -44.58 -6.42
CA CYS A 614 -16.69 -44.45 -7.70
C CYS A 614 -16.80 -42.97 -8.08
N VAL A 615 -16.22 -42.60 -9.22
CA VAL A 615 -16.39 -41.28 -9.82
C VAL A 615 -17.43 -41.37 -10.93
N PRO A 616 -18.59 -40.71 -10.81
CA PRO A 616 -19.58 -40.71 -11.87
C PRO A 616 -19.05 -39.94 -13.10
N PHE A 617 -19.35 -40.45 -14.28
CA PHE A 617 -19.03 -39.81 -15.56
C PHE A 617 -20.14 -40.08 -16.58
N SER A 618 -20.14 -39.35 -17.70
CA SER A 618 -21.07 -39.59 -18.80
C SER A 618 -20.51 -40.53 -19.86
N ASN A 619 -21.34 -41.47 -20.34
CA ASN A 619 -20.95 -42.42 -21.38
C ASN A 619 -21.40 -41.95 -22.79
N GLY A 620 -21.33 -40.64 -23.06
CA GLY A 620 -21.59 -40.06 -24.38
C GLY A 620 -23.06 -40.03 -24.86
N ASN A 621 -24.04 -40.52 -24.09
CA ASN A 621 -25.46 -40.50 -24.47
C ASN A 621 -26.46 -40.50 -23.27
N THR A 622 -26.17 -39.75 -22.20
CA THR A 622 -26.99 -39.54 -20.97
C THR A 622 -27.03 -40.68 -19.94
N THR A 623 -26.34 -41.79 -20.17
CA THR A 623 -26.12 -42.83 -19.15
C THR A 623 -24.90 -42.50 -18.29
N THR A 624 -25.04 -42.58 -16.97
CA THR A 624 -23.95 -42.34 -16.00
C THR A 624 -23.17 -43.63 -15.74
N GLY A 625 -21.89 -43.64 -16.06
CA GLY A 625 -20.93 -44.69 -15.73
C GLY A 625 -20.22 -44.43 -14.40
N CYS A 626 -19.41 -45.41 -13.97
CA CYS A 626 -18.62 -45.33 -12.74
C CYS A 626 -17.15 -45.65 -13.02
N ALA A 627 -16.27 -44.67 -12.87
CA ALA A 627 -14.83 -44.83 -12.99
C ALA A 627 -14.23 -44.97 -11.59
N HIS A 628 -13.54 -46.09 -11.32
CA HIS A 628 -13.00 -46.34 -9.98
C HIS A 628 -11.65 -45.65 -9.80
N ALA A 629 -11.53 -44.87 -8.73
CA ALA A 629 -10.27 -44.22 -8.35
C ALA A 629 -9.31 -45.24 -7.72
N ALA A 630 -8.50 -45.87 -8.57
CA ALA A 630 -7.37 -46.71 -8.17
C ALA A 630 -6.38 -46.91 -9.34
N PRO A 631 -5.06 -47.03 -9.08
CA PRO A 631 -4.09 -47.28 -10.14
C PRO A 631 -4.40 -48.56 -10.92
N GLY A 632 -4.45 -48.47 -12.26
CA GLY A 632 -4.64 -49.61 -13.17
C GLY A 632 -6.06 -50.15 -13.27
N TRP A 633 -7.07 -49.41 -12.79
CA TRP A 633 -8.48 -49.78 -12.95
C TRP A 633 -9.04 -49.28 -14.28
N TRP A 634 -9.92 -50.09 -14.85
CA TRP A 634 -10.54 -49.83 -16.15
C TRP A 634 -11.80 -48.97 -15.99
N ALA A 635 -12.12 -48.15 -17.00
CA ALA A 635 -13.35 -47.40 -17.09
C ALA A 635 -14.00 -47.62 -18.46
N ASP A 636 -15.26 -48.05 -18.46
CA ASP A 636 -16.08 -48.26 -19.65
C ASP A 636 -16.60 -46.90 -20.16
N TRP A 637 -15.74 -46.17 -20.88
CA TRP A 637 -15.98 -44.77 -21.23
C TRP A 637 -17.16 -44.60 -22.20
N ASN A 638 -17.41 -45.57 -23.08
CA ASN A 638 -18.51 -45.54 -24.06
C ASN A 638 -19.78 -46.28 -23.60
N GLY A 639 -19.73 -47.06 -22.52
CA GLY A 639 -20.87 -47.81 -21.98
C GLY A 639 -21.26 -49.06 -22.77
N ASP A 640 -20.35 -49.63 -23.57
CA ASP A 640 -20.64 -50.83 -24.37
C ASP A 640 -20.42 -52.15 -23.60
N HIS A 641 -19.96 -52.06 -22.35
CA HIS A 641 -19.63 -53.17 -21.45
C HIS A 641 -18.44 -54.03 -21.90
N LEU A 642 -17.63 -53.53 -22.83
CA LEU A 642 -16.34 -54.06 -23.21
C LEU A 642 -15.25 -53.13 -22.65
N LEU A 643 -14.09 -53.71 -22.28
CA LEU A 643 -12.98 -52.95 -21.69
C LEU A 643 -11.72 -53.17 -22.53
N THR A 644 -11.89 -53.09 -23.84
CA THR A 644 -10.90 -53.52 -24.83
C THR A 644 -10.53 -52.43 -25.82
N GLU A 645 -11.22 -51.29 -25.83
CA GLU A 645 -11.05 -50.26 -26.85
C GLU A 645 -10.06 -49.18 -26.40
N ASN A 646 -9.11 -48.85 -27.27
CA ASN A 646 -8.20 -47.71 -27.14
C ASN A 646 -7.80 -47.24 -28.55
N PRO A 647 -8.14 -46.00 -29.00
CA PRO A 647 -8.86 -44.94 -28.29
C PRO A 647 -10.39 -44.99 -28.42
N VAL A 648 -11.09 -44.46 -27.41
CA VAL A 648 -12.54 -44.22 -27.38
C VAL A 648 -12.80 -42.71 -27.28
N SER A 649 -13.83 -42.21 -27.96
CA SER A 649 -14.29 -40.82 -27.78
C SER A 649 -15.58 -40.81 -26.96
N ALA A 650 -15.58 -40.10 -25.83
CA ALA A 650 -16.74 -39.94 -24.96
C ALA A 650 -16.67 -38.60 -24.23
N ASP A 651 -17.81 -37.91 -24.16
CA ASP A 651 -18.01 -36.72 -23.31
C ASP A 651 -18.31 -37.22 -21.89
N ILE A 652 -17.30 -37.14 -21.02
CA ILE A 652 -17.27 -37.76 -19.69
C ILE A 652 -17.53 -36.76 -18.56
N ASN A 653 -17.46 -35.47 -18.85
CA ASN A 653 -17.77 -34.35 -17.94
C ASN A 653 -19.22 -33.81 -18.06
N PHE A 654 -20.10 -34.49 -18.81
CA PHE A 654 -21.53 -34.15 -18.93
C PHE A 654 -22.50 -35.21 -18.37
N PRO A 655 -22.57 -35.47 -17.05
CA PRO A 655 -23.42 -36.54 -16.48
C PRO A 655 -24.95 -36.29 -16.53
N GLY A 656 -25.44 -35.39 -17.40
CA GLY A 656 -26.85 -35.05 -17.54
C GLY A 656 -27.37 -33.98 -16.56
N ALA A 657 -26.48 -33.18 -15.97
CA ALA A 657 -26.82 -32.12 -15.02
C ALA A 657 -27.10 -30.76 -15.69
N PRO A 658 -27.95 -29.89 -15.11
CA PRO A 658 -28.17 -28.53 -15.59
C PRO A 658 -26.85 -27.73 -15.67
N GLY A 659 -26.65 -27.02 -16.78
CA GLY A 659 -25.50 -26.12 -16.97
C GLY A 659 -24.30 -26.70 -17.73
N GLY A 660 -24.20 -28.02 -17.92
CA GLY A 660 -23.16 -28.60 -18.78
C GLY A 660 -23.45 -28.39 -20.29
N ALA A 661 -22.41 -28.24 -21.10
CA ALA A 661 -22.54 -28.11 -22.56
C ALA A 661 -21.83 -29.29 -23.25
N PRO A 662 -22.48 -30.02 -24.17
CA PRO A 662 -21.89 -31.20 -24.77
C PRO A 662 -20.67 -30.85 -25.64
N GLY A 663 -19.67 -31.72 -25.65
CA GLY A 663 -18.51 -31.67 -26.53
C GLY A 663 -17.33 -32.48 -26.00
N TYR A 664 -16.26 -32.56 -26.80
CA TYR A 664 -15.03 -33.22 -26.41
C TYR A 664 -13.98 -32.17 -26.04
N ASP A 665 -13.46 -32.28 -24.83
CA ASP A 665 -12.51 -31.36 -24.24
C ASP A 665 -11.25 -32.11 -23.73
N LEU A 666 -10.17 -31.36 -23.50
CA LEU A 666 -8.99 -31.88 -22.80
C LEU A 666 -9.13 -31.56 -21.31
N LEU A 667 -9.48 -32.56 -20.52
CA LEU A 667 -9.72 -32.42 -19.08
C LEU A 667 -8.39 -32.52 -18.35
N ARG A 668 -7.83 -31.37 -17.96
CA ARG A 668 -6.58 -31.34 -17.21
C ARG A 668 -6.81 -31.54 -15.72
N GLY A 669 -6.00 -32.39 -15.10
CA GLY A 669 -5.98 -32.50 -13.64
C GLY A 669 -5.40 -31.24 -12.99
N HIS A 670 -5.68 -31.06 -11.71
CA HIS A 670 -5.19 -29.92 -10.95
C HIS A 670 -4.88 -30.31 -9.51
N ASP A 671 -3.88 -29.64 -8.91
CA ASP A 671 -3.54 -29.70 -7.49
C ASP A 671 -3.86 -28.33 -6.91
N ASP A 672 -4.96 -28.24 -6.18
CA ASP A 672 -5.45 -26.96 -5.66
C ASP A 672 -4.60 -26.44 -4.52
N TRP A 673 -4.23 -27.30 -3.56
CA TRP A 673 -3.51 -26.88 -2.36
C TRP A 673 -2.17 -26.22 -2.68
N SER A 674 -1.48 -26.72 -3.70
CA SER A 674 -0.20 -26.14 -4.15
C SER A 674 -0.38 -24.86 -4.98
N ASN A 675 -1.60 -24.51 -5.41
CA ASN A 675 -1.88 -23.42 -6.35
C ASN A 675 -2.88 -22.38 -5.80
N LEU A 676 -3.17 -22.38 -4.50
CA LEU A 676 -3.99 -21.35 -3.86
C LEU A 676 -3.34 -19.96 -3.98
N VAL A 677 -4.17 -18.94 -4.17
CA VAL A 677 -3.78 -17.52 -4.20
C VAL A 677 -4.28 -16.83 -2.94
N PHE A 678 -3.38 -16.63 -1.98
CA PHE A 678 -3.74 -16.07 -0.67
C PHE A 678 -3.94 -14.55 -0.72
N ASN A 679 -3.05 -13.81 -1.40
CA ASN A 679 -3.14 -12.36 -1.54
C ASN A 679 -4.20 -11.91 -2.56
N PHE A 680 -5.42 -11.63 -2.06
CA PHE A 680 -6.53 -11.12 -2.85
C PHE A 680 -6.39 -9.63 -3.23
N ARG A 681 -5.55 -8.83 -2.55
CA ARG A 681 -5.42 -7.38 -2.78
C ARG A 681 -4.87 -7.05 -4.16
N SER A 682 -4.21 -8.02 -4.79
CA SER A 682 -3.72 -7.92 -6.17
C SER A 682 -4.82 -8.12 -7.23
N SER A 683 -6.03 -8.51 -6.82
CA SER A 683 -7.15 -8.83 -7.70
C SER A 683 -7.88 -7.59 -8.22
N PRO A 684 -8.33 -7.58 -9.49
CA PRO A 684 -9.26 -6.56 -9.98
C PRO A 684 -10.61 -6.57 -9.24
N TYR A 685 -11.00 -7.71 -8.63
CA TYR A 685 -12.25 -7.86 -7.89
C TYR A 685 -12.19 -7.29 -6.46
N TYR A 686 -10.99 -7.04 -5.95
CA TYR A 686 -10.82 -6.33 -4.67
C TYR A 686 -11.25 -4.85 -4.80
N LEU A 687 -11.13 -4.27 -5.99
CA LEU A 687 -11.34 -2.84 -6.27
C LEU A 687 -12.79 -2.48 -6.65
N THR A 688 -13.71 -3.45 -6.75
CA THR A 688 -15.09 -3.22 -7.21
C THR A 688 -16.08 -2.80 -6.13
N GLY A 689 -15.68 -2.73 -4.85
CA GLY A 689 -16.49 -2.22 -3.73
C GLY A 689 -16.37 -0.70 -3.47
N LEU A 690 -16.26 0.12 -4.52
CA LEU A 690 -15.82 1.54 -4.55
C LEU A 690 -14.32 1.73 -4.25
N LEU A 691 -13.52 1.93 -5.30
CA LEU A 691 -12.62 3.09 -5.52
C LEU A 691 -11.77 2.84 -6.78
N GLY A 692 -12.03 3.61 -7.84
CA GLY A 692 -11.14 3.66 -9.00
C GLY A 692 -9.83 4.38 -8.63
N GLY A 693 -8.73 3.64 -8.44
CA GLY A 693 -7.43 4.26 -8.17
C GLY A 693 -6.26 3.28 -7.99
N SER A 694 -5.48 3.13 -9.07
CA SER A 694 -4.11 2.57 -9.15
C SER A 694 -3.93 1.04 -9.07
N ARG A 695 -3.26 0.53 -10.11
CA ARG A 695 -2.60 -0.78 -10.10
C ARG A 695 -1.36 -0.68 -9.20
N GLY A 696 -1.30 -1.59 -8.24
CA GLY A 696 -0.07 -2.14 -7.66
C GLY A 696 0.60 -1.28 -6.61
N THR A 697 0.75 -1.84 -5.41
CA THR A 697 1.94 -1.64 -4.60
C THR A 697 2.22 -2.92 -3.84
N ASN A 698 3.47 -3.36 -3.90
CA ASN A 698 4.02 -4.38 -3.04
C ASN A 698 3.75 -3.93 -1.60
N ASP A 699 3.05 -4.74 -0.81
CA ASP A 699 2.71 -4.41 0.58
C ASP A 699 4.02 -4.28 1.37
N VAL A 700 4.35 -3.04 1.72
CA VAL A 700 5.61 -2.65 2.34
C VAL A 700 5.35 -2.13 3.74
N GLY A 701 6.04 -2.71 4.71
CA GLY A 701 6.41 -2.00 5.92
C GLY A 701 6.97 -2.90 7.00
N THR A 702 8.18 -2.64 7.48
CA THR A 702 8.58 -3.02 8.85
C THR A 702 7.59 -2.45 9.87
N CYS A 703 7.71 -2.81 11.16
CA CYS A 703 6.77 -2.47 12.25
C CYS A 703 6.40 -0.97 12.49
N ILE A 704 6.68 -0.04 11.58
CA ILE A 704 6.20 1.34 11.52
C ILE A 704 6.09 1.73 10.03
N THR A 705 4.87 1.84 9.47
CA THR A 705 4.65 2.62 8.23
C THR A 705 3.34 3.45 8.29
N PRO A 706 3.38 4.76 8.02
CA PRO A 706 2.19 5.61 7.84
C PRO A 706 1.36 5.30 6.58
N GLU A 707 1.82 4.40 5.71
CA GLU A 707 1.19 4.10 4.41
C GLU A 707 -0.13 3.36 4.54
N ILE A 708 -0.23 2.45 5.50
CA ILE A 708 -1.51 1.82 5.81
C ILE A 708 -2.44 2.85 6.44
N ALA A 709 -1.97 3.76 7.28
CA ALA A 709 -2.78 4.86 7.79
C ALA A 709 -3.33 5.78 6.67
N ALA A 710 -2.57 6.05 5.62
CA ALA A 710 -3.03 6.82 4.46
C ALA A 710 -4.05 6.03 3.60
N PHE A 711 -3.84 4.73 3.38
CA PHE A 711 -4.82 3.86 2.73
C PHE A 711 -6.11 3.71 3.56
N LEU A 712 -5.98 3.60 4.88
CA LEU A 712 -7.08 3.59 5.85
C LEU A 712 -7.81 4.93 5.88
N SER A 713 -7.13 6.07 5.68
CA SER A 713 -7.76 7.39 5.56
C SER A 713 -8.54 7.60 4.26
N VAL A 714 -8.28 6.77 3.24
CA VAL A 714 -9.05 6.72 1.99
C VAL A 714 -10.19 5.69 2.10
N LEU A 715 -10.02 4.64 2.93
CA LEU A 715 -11.07 3.67 3.30
C LEU A 715 -12.01 4.18 4.41
N THR A 716 -11.64 5.23 5.15
CA THR A 716 -12.61 6.04 5.86
C THR A 716 -13.36 6.80 4.79
N PHE A 717 -14.60 6.38 4.55
CA PHE A 717 -15.52 7.05 3.64
C PHE A 717 -15.44 8.57 3.82
N PRO A 718 -15.57 9.37 2.74
CA PRO A 718 -15.79 10.80 2.90
C PRO A 718 -16.95 10.97 3.89
N ASN A 719 -16.70 11.77 4.92
CA ASN A 719 -17.56 11.98 6.08
C ASN A 719 -19.06 11.82 5.74
N ASN A 720 -19.72 10.78 6.27
CA ASN A 720 -21.18 10.74 6.36
C ASN A 720 -21.62 11.79 7.40
N SER A 721 -21.54 13.05 7.01
CA SER A 721 -22.08 14.15 7.80
C SER A 721 -23.58 14.16 7.56
N LEU A 722 -24.38 13.94 8.61
CA LEU A 722 -25.83 14.15 8.56
C LEU A 722 -26.10 15.52 7.92
N GLY A 723 -26.93 15.57 6.88
CA GLY A 723 -27.27 16.77 6.12
C GLY A 723 -26.32 17.20 4.99
N ASP A 724 -25.22 16.49 4.75
CA ASP A 724 -24.35 16.69 3.57
C ASP A 724 -24.85 15.79 2.42
N LEU A 725 -25.69 16.35 1.55
CA LEU A 725 -26.36 15.64 0.46
C LEU A 725 -25.63 15.80 -0.87
N ASN A 726 -24.63 16.69 -0.95
CA ASN A 726 -23.81 16.88 -2.14
C ASN A 726 -22.38 16.29 -2.00
N CYS A 727 -22.03 15.81 -0.80
CA CYS A 727 -20.76 15.20 -0.41
C CYS A 727 -19.53 16.07 -0.65
N ASP A 728 -19.68 17.38 -0.48
CA ASP A 728 -18.56 18.31 -0.49
C ASP A 728 -17.84 18.41 0.87
N GLY A 729 -18.36 17.71 1.89
CA GLY A 729 -17.80 17.62 3.23
C GLY A 729 -18.36 18.64 4.22
N ALA A 730 -19.40 19.39 3.84
CA ALA A 730 -20.11 20.32 4.72
C ALA A 730 -21.64 20.15 4.58
N ALA A 731 -22.37 20.26 5.69
CA ALA A 731 -23.83 20.40 5.66
C ALA A 731 -24.18 21.90 5.67
N ASP A 732 -24.39 22.48 4.49
CA ASP A 732 -24.66 23.90 4.31
C ASP A 732 -25.77 24.20 3.29
N VAL A 733 -25.97 25.47 2.95
CA VAL A 733 -27.04 25.90 2.04
C VAL A 733 -26.93 25.26 0.63
N LEU A 734 -25.75 24.78 0.25
CA LEU A 734 -25.50 24.11 -1.01
C LEU A 734 -26.13 22.71 -1.07
N ASP A 735 -26.47 22.10 0.07
CA ASP A 735 -27.14 20.80 0.16
C ASP A 735 -28.64 20.86 -0.11
N ILE A 736 -29.26 22.05 -0.08
CA ILE A 736 -30.71 22.20 -0.25
C ILE A 736 -31.17 21.63 -1.59
N ASN A 737 -30.44 21.89 -2.68
CA ASN A 737 -30.84 21.40 -4.00
C ASN A 737 -30.70 19.87 -4.11
N ALA A 738 -29.68 19.31 -3.46
CA ALA A 738 -29.41 17.88 -3.43
C ALA A 738 -30.45 17.16 -2.55
N PHE A 739 -30.78 17.71 -1.38
CA PHE A 739 -31.85 17.24 -0.50
C PHE A 739 -33.23 17.29 -1.16
N VAL A 740 -33.56 18.38 -1.85
CA VAL A 740 -34.83 18.48 -2.60
C VAL A 740 -34.88 17.43 -3.71
N LEU A 741 -33.76 17.20 -4.42
CA LEU A 741 -33.68 16.16 -5.46
C LEU A 741 -33.87 14.76 -4.85
N ALA A 742 -33.26 14.48 -3.70
CA ALA A 742 -33.43 13.23 -2.96
C ALA A 742 -34.90 12.96 -2.60
N LEU A 743 -35.68 13.99 -2.26
CA LEU A 743 -37.10 13.85 -1.90
C LEU A 743 -38.03 13.64 -3.10
N ILE A 744 -37.75 14.28 -4.24
CA ILE A 744 -38.67 14.32 -5.39
C ILE A 744 -38.33 13.31 -6.48
N ASP A 745 -37.05 12.93 -6.60
CA ASP A 745 -36.54 11.98 -7.57
C ASP A 745 -35.30 11.26 -6.99
N PRO A 746 -35.50 10.28 -6.08
CA PRO A 746 -34.40 9.50 -5.50
C PRO A 746 -33.49 8.85 -6.55
N ALA A 747 -34.06 8.44 -7.69
CA ALA A 747 -33.30 7.86 -8.80
C ALA A 747 -32.46 8.92 -9.54
N GLY A 748 -33.01 10.11 -9.74
CA GLY A 748 -32.29 11.28 -10.27
C GLY A 748 -31.20 11.79 -9.32
N TYR A 749 -31.44 11.73 -8.00
CA TYR A 749 -30.46 12.01 -6.97
C TYR A 749 -29.28 11.04 -7.03
N ALA A 750 -29.55 9.73 -7.02
CA ALA A 750 -28.52 8.70 -7.14
C ALA A 750 -27.72 8.79 -8.46
N ALA A 751 -28.34 9.30 -9.53
CA ALA A 751 -27.65 9.52 -10.81
C ALA A 751 -26.77 10.80 -10.81
N MET A 752 -27.14 11.82 -10.04
CA MET A 752 -26.44 13.11 -9.98
C MET A 752 -25.35 13.14 -8.90
N PHE A 753 -25.55 12.40 -7.81
CA PHE A 753 -24.65 12.27 -6.67
C PHE A 753 -24.40 10.78 -6.37
N PRO A 754 -23.71 10.06 -7.28
CA PRO A 754 -23.56 8.60 -7.18
C PRO A 754 -22.72 8.13 -5.99
N ASP A 755 -21.92 9.03 -5.43
CA ASP A 755 -21.04 8.76 -4.28
C ASP A 755 -21.66 9.26 -2.95
N CYS A 756 -22.90 9.76 -2.96
CA CYS A 756 -23.61 10.23 -1.78
C CYS A 756 -24.69 9.28 -1.30
N ASN A 757 -24.69 8.99 0.01
CA ASN A 757 -25.75 8.23 0.62
C ASN A 757 -27.00 9.12 0.77
N ILE A 758 -28.11 8.71 0.16
CA ILE A 758 -29.38 9.42 0.30
C ILE A 758 -29.82 9.55 1.76
N LEU A 759 -29.45 8.57 2.61
CA LEU A 759 -29.72 8.56 4.04
C LEU A 759 -28.97 9.66 4.81
N ASN A 760 -28.05 10.40 4.20
CA ASN A 760 -27.55 11.63 4.82
C ASN A 760 -28.68 12.66 5.01
N GLY A 761 -29.79 12.54 4.28
CA GLY A 761 -31.00 13.32 4.47
C GLY A 761 -32.01 12.75 5.48
N ASP A 762 -31.73 11.61 6.12
CA ASP A 762 -32.52 11.08 7.25
C ASP A 762 -32.06 11.79 8.54
N ILE A 763 -32.62 12.96 8.78
CA ILE A 763 -32.21 13.85 9.88
C ILE A 763 -33.01 13.54 11.15
N ASP A 764 -34.19 12.92 11.03
CA ASP A 764 -34.97 12.48 12.19
C ASP A 764 -34.68 11.04 12.65
N GLY A 765 -33.90 10.28 11.87
CA GLY A 765 -33.31 9.00 12.23
C GLY A 765 -34.28 7.82 12.14
N ASP A 766 -35.30 7.92 11.30
CA ASP A 766 -36.33 6.90 11.12
C ASP A 766 -36.00 5.85 10.04
N GLY A 767 -34.83 5.99 9.40
CA GLY A 767 -34.31 5.12 8.36
C GLY A 767 -34.74 5.52 6.95
N GLN A 768 -35.44 6.65 6.77
CA GLN A 768 -35.93 7.09 5.47
C GLN A 768 -35.80 8.60 5.27
N THR A 769 -35.22 9.01 4.15
CA THR A 769 -35.22 10.43 3.73
C THR A 769 -36.56 10.80 3.10
N THR A 770 -37.41 11.46 3.88
CA THR A 770 -38.77 11.84 3.51
C THR A 770 -39.06 13.32 3.79
N VAL A 771 -40.30 13.75 3.50
CA VAL A 771 -40.74 15.11 3.80
C VAL A 771 -40.71 15.44 5.30
N LEU A 772 -40.60 14.44 6.18
CA LEU A 772 -40.50 14.62 7.63
C LEU A 772 -39.13 15.21 8.03
N ASP A 773 -38.09 14.95 7.25
CA ASP A 773 -36.74 15.45 7.44
C ASP A 773 -36.55 16.92 7.07
N ILE A 774 -37.52 17.56 6.42
CA ILE A 774 -37.39 18.95 5.96
C ILE A 774 -37.19 19.92 7.12
N ASN A 775 -37.96 19.81 8.20
CA ASN A 775 -37.81 20.72 9.34
C ASN A 775 -36.49 20.47 10.10
N PRO A 776 -36.15 19.21 10.44
CA PRO A 776 -34.85 18.91 11.04
C PRO A 776 -33.65 19.33 10.17
N PHE A 777 -33.74 19.18 8.84
CA PHE A 777 -32.71 19.63 7.90
C PHE A 777 -32.55 21.16 7.89
N VAL A 778 -33.65 21.91 7.95
CA VAL A 778 -33.60 23.37 8.07
C VAL A 778 -32.99 23.80 9.40
N ASP A 779 -33.32 23.14 10.50
CA ASP A 779 -32.73 23.42 11.83
C ASP A 779 -31.22 23.13 11.84
N LEU A 780 -30.79 22.06 11.17
CA LEU A 780 -29.39 21.72 10.99
C LEU A 780 -28.61 22.82 10.25
N LEU A 781 -29.16 23.36 9.14
CA LEU A 781 -28.53 24.43 8.36
C LEU A 781 -28.48 25.78 9.07
N LEU A 782 -29.39 26.01 10.04
CA LEU A 782 -29.42 27.23 10.85
C LEU A 782 -28.50 27.17 12.08
N GLY A 783 -27.79 26.05 12.27
CA GLY A 783 -26.81 25.86 13.34
C GLY A 783 -27.45 25.57 14.70
N GLY A 784 -28.43 24.65 14.72
CA GLY A 784 -29.19 24.17 15.89
C GLY A 784 -28.60 24.39 17.28
#